data_AF-Q9ZQM0-F1
#
_entry.id   AF-Q9ZQM0-F1
#
_cell.length_a   1.000
_cell.length_b   1.000
_cell.length_c   1.000
_cell.angle_alpha   90.00
_cell.angle_beta   90.00
_cell.angle_gamma   90.00
#
_symmetry.space_group_name_H-M   'P 1'
#
loop_
_entity.id
_entity.type
_entity.pdbx_description
1 polymer ?
#
loop_
_entity_poly.entity_id
_entity_poly.type
_entity_poly.pdbx_seq_one_letter_code
_entity_poly.pdbx_strand_id
1 'polypeptide(L)'
;MAECDLYDLRHSGNFLSWRGKRHDHVVHCRLDRALSNGAWAEDYPASRCIYLCFEGSDHRPLLTHFDLSKKKKKGVFRYDRRLKNNDEVTALVQEAWNLYDTDIVEEKISRCRLEIVKWSRAKQQSSQKLIEENRQKLEEAMSSQDHNQELLSTINTNLLLAYKAEEEYWKQRSRQLWLALGDKNSGYFHAITRGRTVINKFSVIEKEDGVPEYEEAGILNVISEYFQKLFSANEGARAATIKEAIKPFISPEQNPEEIKSACFSIHADKAPGPDGFSASFFQSNWMTVGPNIVLEIQSFFSSSTLQPTINKTHITLIPKIQSLKRMVDYRPIALCTVFYKIISKLLSRRLQPILQEIISENQSAFVPKRASNDNVLITHEALHYLKSLGAEKRCFMAVKTNMSKAYDRIEWDFIKLVMQEMGFHQTWISWILQCITTVSYSFLLNGSAQGAVTPERGLRQGDPLSPFLFIICSEVLSGLCRKAQLDGSLLGLRVSKGNPRVNHLLFADDTIFFCRSDLKSCKTFLCILKKYEEASGQMINKSKSAITFSRKTPDHIKTEAQQILGIQLVGGLGKYLGLPKMFGRKKRDLFNQIVDRIRQRSLSWSSRFLSTAGKTTMLKSVLASMPTYTMSCFKLLVSLCKRIQSALTHFWWDSSADKKKMCWIAWSKMAKNKKEGGLGFKDITNFNDALLAKLSWRIVQSPSCVLVRILLGKYCRTSSFLDCSVTAASSHGWRGICTGKDLIKSQLGKVIGSGLDTLVWNEPWLSLSTSSTPMGPALEQFKSMTVAQLICQTTKSWDREKVWDLSPFKTTLQASRITSMKQGLEVSKLLVTLPPIGIGQGQLPIWILWNLWNCRNKLIFEQKHISSMDLISQSISQSTEWLGAQIQASKSKIVIPGISPSEIDLDTIQCSTDASWREETLQAGFGWVFVDHSNHLESHHKAAAMNIRSPLLAKASALSLAIQHAADLGFKKLVVASDSQQLVKVLNGEPHPMELHGIVFDISVLSLNFEENSFSFVKRENNSKADALAKAALLLIPAVPVLN
;
A
#
# COMPACT_ATOMS: atom_id res chain seq x y z
N MET A 1 15.08 3.56 34.82
CA MET A 1 14.24 2.34 34.73
C MET A 1 14.70 1.41 33.61
N ALA A 2 14.68 1.84 32.33
CA ALA A 2 15.12 0.99 31.21
C ALA A 2 16.62 0.64 31.23
N GLU A 3 17.48 1.52 31.76
CA GLU A 3 18.92 1.25 31.93
C GLU A 3 19.23 0.13 32.94
N CYS A 4 18.34 -0.12 33.90
CA CYS A 4 18.54 -1.09 34.98
C CYS A 4 17.78 -2.41 34.77
N ASP A 5 17.22 -2.64 33.57
CA ASP A 5 16.34 -3.79 33.27
C ASP A 5 15.13 -3.89 34.23
N LEU A 6 14.68 -2.77 34.82
CA LEU A 6 13.60 -2.74 35.80
C LEU A 6 12.24 -2.62 35.10
N TYR A 7 11.35 -3.56 35.37
CA TYR A 7 9.96 -3.58 34.92
C TYR A 7 9.00 -3.67 36.11
N ASP A 8 7.79 -3.14 35.92
CA ASP A 8 6.71 -3.20 36.92
C ASP A 8 6.37 -4.67 37.22
N LEU A 9 6.39 -5.01 38.51
CA LEU A 9 5.80 -6.24 39.01
C LEU A 9 4.31 -6.27 38.67
N ARG A 10 3.82 -7.47 38.37
CA ARG A 10 2.38 -7.67 38.15
C ARG A 10 1.63 -7.37 39.44
N HIS A 11 0.57 -6.57 39.32
CA HIS A 11 -0.19 -6.10 40.45
C HIS A 11 -1.67 -6.46 40.38
N SER A 12 -2.30 -6.58 41.54
CA SER A 12 -3.76 -6.69 41.73
C SER A 12 -4.27 -5.54 42.60
N GLY A 13 -5.59 -5.27 42.57
CA GLY A 13 -6.20 -4.11 43.23
C GLY A 13 -6.33 -2.85 42.37
N ASN A 14 -6.61 -1.71 43.00
CA ASN A 14 -6.70 -0.41 42.33
C ASN A 14 -5.31 0.24 42.26
N PHE A 15 -4.75 0.32 41.06
CA PHE A 15 -3.38 0.80 40.81
C PHE A 15 -3.20 2.32 40.97
N LEU A 16 -4.28 3.08 41.14
CA LEU A 16 -4.20 4.50 41.47
C LEU A 16 -3.80 4.62 42.94
N SER A 17 -2.49 4.53 43.15
CA SER A 17 -1.87 4.46 44.46
C SER A 17 -2.00 5.75 45.24
N TRP A 18 -2.23 6.90 44.60
CA TRP A 18 -2.29 8.18 45.25
C TRP A 18 -3.57 8.95 44.91
N ARG A 19 -4.11 9.68 45.90
CA ARG A 19 -5.26 10.58 45.78
C ARG A 19 -4.94 11.91 46.44
N GLY A 20 -5.07 13.01 45.70
CA GLY A 20 -4.97 14.36 46.28
C GLY A 20 -5.80 15.39 45.52
N LYS A 21 -5.78 16.64 46.00
CA LYS A 21 -6.48 17.76 45.35
C LYS A 21 -5.44 18.67 44.68
N ARG A 22 -5.59 18.90 43.38
CA ARG A 22 -4.75 19.84 42.62
C ARG A 22 -5.63 20.96 42.10
N HIS A 23 -5.43 22.17 42.65
CA HIS A 23 -6.39 23.27 42.54
C HIS A 23 -7.78 22.83 43.03
N ASP A 24 -8.81 22.90 42.19
CA ASP A 24 -10.19 22.50 42.54
C ASP A 24 -10.56 21.08 42.13
N HIS A 25 -9.65 20.32 41.52
CA HIS A 25 -9.93 18.98 41.02
C HIS A 25 -9.29 17.90 41.90
N VAL A 26 -10.07 16.86 42.21
CA VAL A 26 -9.56 15.63 42.82
C VAL A 26 -8.84 14.82 41.76
N VAL A 27 -7.56 14.55 41.99
CA VAL A 27 -6.67 13.84 41.08
C VAL A 27 -6.31 12.50 41.71
N HIS A 28 -6.42 11.43 40.91
CA HIS A 28 -5.94 10.11 41.27
C HIS A 28 -4.78 9.74 40.33
N CYS A 29 -3.64 9.34 40.88
CA CYS A 29 -2.44 8.99 40.11
C CYS A 29 -1.80 7.71 40.64
N ARG A 30 -0.97 7.07 39.80
CA ARG A 30 -0.14 5.93 40.19
C ARG A 30 1.29 6.43 40.43
N LEU A 31 1.58 6.79 41.68
CA LEU A 31 2.92 7.25 42.09
C LEU A 31 3.81 6.08 42.53
N ASP A 32 3.22 5.08 43.18
CA ASP A 32 3.96 4.01 43.84
C ASP A 32 3.93 2.73 43.01
N ARG A 33 5.09 2.07 42.91
CA ARG A 33 5.31 0.89 42.04
C ARG A 33 6.31 -0.06 42.67
N ALA A 34 6.05 -1.36 42.58
CA ALA A 34 7.05 -2.38 42.82
C ALA A 34 7.73 -2.72 41.48
N LEU A 35 9.06 -2.62 41.42
CA LEU A 35 9.84 -2.88 40.21
C LEU A 35 10.75 -4.10 40.42
N SER A 36 10.92 -4.91 39.38
CA SER A 36 11.77 -6.10 39.35
C SER A 36 12.68 -6.12 38.13
N ASN A 37 13.88 -6.70 38.25
CA ASN A 37 14.77 -6.94 37.11
C ASN A 37 14.72 -8.40 36.64
N GLY A 38 15.40 -8.71 35.51
CA GLY A 38 15.42 -10.05 34.92
C GLY A 38 15.88 -11.15 35.88
N ALA A 39 16.99 -10.93 36.60
CA ALA A 39 17.55 -11.89 37.56
C ALA A 39 16.55 -12.19 38.69
N TRP A 40 15.94 -11.14 39.25
CA TRP A 40 15.00 -11.28 40.35
C TRP A 40 13.71 -12.02 39.95
N ALA A 41 13.25 -11.93 38.70
CA ALA A 41 12.11 -12.72 38.24
C ALA A 41 12.44 -14.19 37.95
N GLU A 42 13.72 -14.53 37.78
CA GLU A 42 14.17 -15.93 37.70
C GLU A 42 14.21 -16.57 39.10
N ASP A 43 14.70 -15.83 40.10
CA ASP A 43 14.76 -16.26 41.49
C ASP A 43 13.39 -16.27 42.17
N TYR A 44 12.54 -15.28 41.86
CA TYR A 44 11.19 -15.13 42.40
C TYR A 44 10.12 -15.18 41.30
N PRO A 45 9.94 -16.34 40.66
CA PRO A 45 9.06 -16.48 39.49
C PRO A 45 7.59 -16.17 39.79
N ALA A 46 7.13 -16.33 41.02
CA ALA A 46 5.75 -16.07 41.45
C ALA A 46 5.58 -14.73 42.17
N SER A 47 6.60 -13.86 42.10
CA SER A 47 6.54 -12.54 42.71
C SER A 47 5.40 -11.70 42.14
N ARG A 48 4.71 -11.00 43.04
CA ARG A 48 3.53 -10.20 42.71
C ARG A 48 3.36 -9.05 43.68
N CYS A 49 2.64 -8.03 43.26
CA CYS A 49 2.31 -6.87 44.06
C CYS A 49 0.79 -6.75 44.25
N ILE A 50 0.34 -6.18 45.36
CA ILE A 50 -1.08 -5.94 45.66
C ILE A 50 -1.20 -4.50 46.15
N TYR A 51 -2.06 -3.71 45.50
CA TYR A 51 -2.45 -2.39 45.99
C TYR A 51 -3.59 -2.54 46.99
N LEU A 52 -3.32 -2.27 48.25
CA LEU A 52 -4.30 -2.35 49.33
C LEU A 52 -5.25 -1.14 49.34
N CYS A 53 -6.22 -1.15 50.26
CA CYS A 53 -7.15 -0.05 50.47
C CYS A 53 -6.46 1.16 51.09
N PHE A 54 -7.09 2.34 50.98
CA PHE A 54 -6.63 3.51 51.74
C PHE A 54 -6.97 3.31 53.22
N GLU A 55 -5.96 3.34 54.08
CA GLU A 55 -6.13 3.31 55.54
C GLU A 55 -5.59 4.64 56.11
N GLY A 56 -6.38 5.71 56.00
CA GLY A 56 -6.04 7.03 56.55
C GLY A 56 -4.90 7.79 55.84
N SER A 57 -4.32 7.23 54.77
CA SER A 57 -3.27 7.87 53.95
C SER A 57 -3.82 8.34 52.59
N ASP A 58 -3.18 9.34 52.00
CA ASP A 58 -3.37 9.75 50.60
C ASP A 58 -2.68 8.79 49.62
N HIS A 59 -1.91 7.83 50.13
CA HIS A 59 -1.31 6.71 49.41
C HIS A 59 -1.94 5.35 49.79
N ARG A 60 -1.97 4.42 48.83
CA ARG A 60 -2.31 3.01 49.03
C ARG A 60 -1.04 2.24 49.39
N PRO A 61 -1.07 1.41 50.44
CA PRO A 61 0.03 0.48 50.71
C PRO A 61 0.21 -0.51 49.56
N LEU A 62 1.46 -0.83 49.21
CA LEU A 62 1.80 -1.90 48.29
C LEU A 62 2.39 -3.08 49.05
N LEU A 63 1.74 -4.23 48.94
CA LEU A 63 2.23 -5.49 49.50
C LEU A 63 2.82 -6.35 48.39
N THR A 64 4.11 -6.65 48.48
CA THR A 64 4.78 -7.52 47.51
C THR A 64 5.02 -8.90 48.12
N HIS A 65 4.51 -9.95 47.49
CA HIS A 65 4.69 -11.33 47.91
C HIS A 65 5.83 -12.00 47.15
N PHE A 66 6.65 -12.76 47.88
CA PHE A 66 7.72 -13.60 47.33
C PHE A 66 7.41 -15.05 47.68
N ASP A 67 7.38 -15.93 46.69
CA ASP A 67 7.16 -17.35 46.90
C ASP A 67 8.36 -18.13 46.33
N LEU A 68 9.10 -18.78 47.23
CA LEU A 68 10.31 -19.55 46.98
C LEU A 68 10.01 -21.01 46.57
N SER A 69 8.75 -21.46 46.66
CA SER A 69 8.43 -22.90 46.78
C SER A 69 8.23 -23.68 45.46
N LYS A 70 8.35 -23.06 44.27
CA LYS A 70 8.04 -23.77 43.01
C LYS A 70 9.20 -24.62 42.47
N LYS A 71 9.08 -25.95 42.56
CA LYS A 71 9.90 -26.93 41.82
C LYS A 71 9.73 -26.77 40.30
N LYS A 72 10.83 -26.86 39.53
CA LYS A 72 10.80 -26.93 38.04
C LYS A 72 9.93 -28.12 37.59
N LYS A 73 8.75 -27.85 37.03
CA LYS A 73 7.89 -28.88 36.40
C LYS A 73 8.49 -29.35 35.06
N LYS A 74 8.24 -30.61 34.67
CA LYS A 74 8.62 -31.16 33.36
C LYS A 74 7.94 -30.35 32.24
N GLY A 75 8.72 -29.71 31.38
CA GLY A 75 8.21 -28.94 30.25
C GLY A 75 7.67 -29.83 29.13
N VAL A 76 6.72 -29.29 28.34
CA VAL A 76 6.17 -29.97 27.16
C VAL A 76 7.25 -30.11 26.07
N PHE A 77 7.34 -31.30 25.45
CA PHE A 77 8.26 -31.55 24.33
C PHE A 77 7.99 -30.59 23.17
N ARG A 78 9.07 -30.08 22.56
CA ARG A 78 9.01 -29.29 21.33
C ARG A 78 10.18 -29.68 20.45
N TYR A 79 9.89 -30.05 19.21
CA TYR A 79 10.90 -30.38 18.22
C TYR A 79 11.86 -29.21 18.02
N ASP A 80 13.16 -29.46 18.22
CA ASP A 80 14.22 -28.51 17.94
C ASP A 80 14.44 -28.44 16.44
N ARG A 81 14.28 -27.23 15.88
CA ARG A 81 14.29 -27.04 14.42
C ARG A 81 15.70 -27.12 13.84
N ARG A 82 16.75 -27.01 14.67
CA ARG A 82 18.13 -27.19 14.23
C ARG A 82 18.39 -28.61 13.73
N LEU A 83 17.59 -29.57 14.18
CA LEU A 83 17.68 -30.98 13.77
C LEU A 83 17.20 -31.21 12.33
N LYS A 84 16.67 -30.18 11.65
CA LYS A 84 16.14 -30.25 10.29
C LYS A 84 17.15 -30.80 9.27
N ASN A 85 18.42 -30.42 9.40
CA ASN A 85 19.51 -30.75 8.46
C ASN A 85 20.54 -31.68 9.12
N ASN A 86 20.16 -32.41 10.17
CA ASN A 86 21.07 -33.29 10.87
C ASN A 86 20.86 -34.73 10.37
N ASP A 87 21.84 -35.27 9.67
CA ASP A 87 21.75 -36.59 9.04
C ASP A 87 21.60 -37.72 10.07
N GLU A 88 22.23 -37.60 11.26
CA GLU A 88 22.04 -38.58 12.35
C GLU A 88 20.58 -38.62 12.82
N VAL A 89 19.92 -37.46 12.91
CA VAL A 89 18.51 -37.38 13.33
C VAL A 89 17.60 -37.89 12.23
N THR A 90 17.92 -37.62 10.96
CA THR A 90 17.15 -38.15 9.83
C THR A 90 17.22 -39.68 9.80
N ALA A 91 18.40 -40.27 10.01
CA ALA A 91 18.58 -41.71 10.13
C ALA A 91 17.82 -42.29 11.33
N LEU A 92 17.91 -41.65 12.50
CA LEU A 92 17.16 -42.04 13.71
C LEU A 92 15.65 -42.03 13.48
N VAL A 93 15.14 -41.01 12.77
CA VAL A 93 13.72 -40.93 12.41
C VAL A 93 13.35 -42.04 11.45
N GLN A 94 14.18 -42.35 10.46
CA GLN A 94 13.92 -43.44 9.51
C GLN A 94 13.88 -44.81 10.19
N GLU A 95 14.82 -45.10 11.09
CA GLU A 95 14.84 -46.35 11.87
C GLU A 95 13.62 -46.45 12.80
N ALA A 96 13.35 -45.39 13.58
CA ALA A 96 12.23 -45.39 14.50
C ALA A 96 10.87 -45.48 13.79
N TRP A 97 10.72 -44.83 12.62
CA TRP A 97 9.47 -44.81 11.86
C TRP A 97 9.14 -46.15 11.20
N ASN A 98 10.18 -46.89 10.78
CA ASN A 98 10.03 -48.15 10.04
C ASN A 98 10.13 -49.40 10.94
N LEU A 99 10.24 -49.23 12.26
CA LEU A 99 10.41 -50.34 13.21
C LEU A 99 9.25 -51.36 13.16
N TYR A 100 8.01 -50.88 13.03
CA TYR A 100 6.81 -51.70 12.85
C TYR A 100 5.93 -51.07 11.77
N ASP A 101 5.61 -51.83 10.73
CA ASP A 101 4.92 -51.29 9.56
C ASP A 101 3.41 -51.11 9.78
N THR A 102 2.82 -51.92 10.66
CA THR A 102 1.38 -51.93 10.99
C THR A 102 0.92 -50.82 11.92
N ASP A 103 1.84 -50.05 12.51
CA ASP A 103 1.50 -48.98 13.46
C ASP A 103 0.81 -47.80 12.78
N ILE A 104 -0.13 -47.19 13.50
CA ILE A 104 -0.75 -45.91 13.10
C ILE A 104 0.28 -44.76 13.17
N VAL A 105 0.08 -43.71 12.37
CA VAL A 105 1.03 -42.58 12.29
C VAL A 105 1.29 -41.95 13.66
N GLU A 106 0.30 -41.93 14.56
CA GLU A 106 0.45 -41.41 15.92
C GLU A 106 1.50 -42.15 16.75
N GLU A 107 1.48 -43.48 16.70
CA GLU A 107 2.41 -44.34 17.45
C GLU A 107 3.83 -44.17 16.91
N LYS A 108 3.97 -44.09 15.58
CA LYS A 108 5.24 -43.77 14.91
C LYS A 108 5.78 -42.40 15.32
N ILE A 109 4.94 -41.36 15.34
CA ILE A 109 5.30 -40.01 15.83
C ILE A 109 5.74 -40.04 17.29
N SER A 110 4.99 -40.77 18.13
CA SER A 110 5.29 -40.90 19.56
C SER A 110 6.62 -41.61 19.82
N ARG A 111 6.96 -42.62 19.02
CA ARG A 111 8.25 -43.31 19.05
C ARG A 111 9.39 -42.40 18.61
N CYS A 112 9.26 -41.72 17.48
CA CYS A 112 10.25 -40.74 17.04
C CYS A 112 10.49 -39.67 18.11
N ARG A 113 9.45 -39.21 18.81
CA ARG A 113 9.60 -38.28 19.94
C ARG A 113 10.47 -38.87 21.06
N LEU A 114 10.22 -40.12 21.46
CA LEU A 114 10.99 -40.77 22.52
C LEU A 114 12.47 -40.90 22.15
N GLU A 115 12.75 -41.35 20.93
CA GLU A 115 14.13 -41.51 20.44
C GLU A 115 14.86 -40.16 20.29
N ILE A 116 14.19 -39.14 19.73
CA ILE A 116 14.76 -37.79 19.65
C ILE A 116 15.04 -37.22 21.05
N VAL A 117 14.18 -37.47 22.04
CA VAL A 117 14.41 -37.02 23.42
C VAL A 117 15.60 -37.73 24.05
N LYS A 118 15.75 -39.05 23.84
CA LYS A 118 16.92 -39.82 24.29
C LYS A 118 18.20 -39.28 23.66
N TRP A 119 18.24 -39.13 22.34
CA TRP A 119 19.37 -38.58 21.60
C TRP A 119 19.69 -37.14 22.05
N SER A 120 18.67 -36.29 22.20
CA SER A 120 18.86 -34.90 22.63
C SER A 120 19.43 -34.82 24.03
N ARG A 121 19.04 -35.68 24.97
CA ARG A 121 19.60 -35.67 26.33
C ARG A 121 21.08 -36.06 26.34
N ALA A 122 21.47 -37.03 25.51
CA ALA A 122 22.86 -37.42 25.34
C ALA A 122 23.71 -36.27 24.76
N LYS A 123 23.17 -35.46 23.84
CA LYS A 123 23.91 -34.40 23.12
C LYS A 123 23.79 -32.99 23.74
N GLN A 124 22.69 -32.63 24.43
CA GLN A 124 22.45 -31.26 24.93
C GLN A 124 23.40 -30.81 26.04
N GLN A 125 23.96 -31.75 26.82
CA GLN A 125 24.96 -31.42 27.83
C GLN A 125 26.26 -30.85 27.23
N SER A 126 26.49 -30.97 25.91
CA SER A 126 27.75 -30.52 25.30
C SER A 126 27.71 -29.14 24.66
N SER A 127 26.59 -28.51 24.31
CA SER A 127 26.65 -27.31 23.43
C SER A 127 27.37 -26.07 23.99
N GLN A 128 27.12 -25.69 25.26
CA GLN A 128 27.90 -24.62 25.91
C GLN A 128 29.33 -25.07 26.20
N LYS A 129 29.47 -26.31 26.68
CA LYS A 129 30.77 -26.93 26.96
C LYS A 129 31.65 -27.00 25.71
N LEU A 130 31.06 -27.24 24.54
CA LEU A 130 31.70 -27.33 23.23
C LEU A 130 32.14 -25.96 22.72
N ILE A 131 31.37 -24.89 23.01
CA ILE A 131 31.81 -23.52 22.72
C ILE A 131 32.99 -23.15 23.62
N GLU A 132 32.94 -23.49 24.92
CA GLU A 132 34.03 -23.27 25.86
C GLU A 132 35.28 -24.09 25.48
N GLU A 133 35.12 -25.37 25.17
CA GLU A 133 36.19 -26.29 24.74
C GLU A 133 36.81 -25.85 23.40
N ASN A 134 36.00 -25.41 22.42
CA ASN A 134 36.53 -24.89 21.16
C ASN A 134 37.21 -23.52 21.33
N ARG A 135 36.77 -22.70 22.30
CA ARG A 135 37.49 -21.47 22.68
C ARG A 135 38.85 -21.79 23.30
N GLN A 136 38.89 -22.73 24.25
CA GLN A 136 40.14 -23.16 24.88
C GLN A 136 41.11 -23.75 23.85
N LYS A 137 40.63 -24.64 22.96
CA LYS A 137 41.45 -25.19 21.86
C LYS A 137 41.96 -24.11 20.90
N LEU A 138 41.17 -23.07 20.64
CA LEU A 138 41.60 -21.95 19.80
C LEU A 138 42.68 -21.12 20.50
N GLU A 139 42.52 -20.87 21.80
CA GLU A 139 43.48 -20.12 22.62
C GLU A 139 44.81 -20.87 22.77
N GLU A 140 44.76 -22.20 22.98
CA GLU A 140 45.92 -23.09 22.98
C GLU A 140 46.63 -23.11 21.62
N ALA A 141 45.88 -23.26 20.52
CA ALA A 141 46.44 -23.28 19.16
C ALA A 141 46.97 -21.93 18.67
N MET A 142 46.45 -20.81 19.21
CA MET A 142 47.00 -19.46 18.96
C MET A 142 48.23 -19.14 19.81
N SER A 143 48.42 -19.85 20.92
CA SER A 143 49.55 -19.66 21.85
C SER A 143 50.72 -20.61 21.58
N SER A 144 50.54 -21.67 20.78
CA SER A 144 51.60 -22.61 20.41
C SER A 144 52.56 -22.03 19.36
N GLN A 145 53.86 -22.35 19.48
CA GLN A 145 54.90 -21.93 18.52
C GLN A 145 54.80 -22.60 17.14
N ASP A 146 54.10 -23.73 17.03
CA ASP A 146 53.86 -24.44 15.78
C ASP A 146 52.61 -23.88 15.06
N HIS A 147 52.81 -23.19 13.94
CA HIS A 147 51.77 -22.44 13.24
C HIS A 147 51.01 -23.33 12.24
N ASN A 148 50.18 -24.24 12.74
CA ASN A 148 49.40 -25.14 11.90
C ASN A 148 48.11 -24.43 11.39
N GLN A 149 48.21 -23.70 10.28
CA GLN A 149 47.11 -22.91 9.70
C GLN A 149 45.85 -23.73 9.41
N GLU A 150 46.00 -25.00 9.04
CA GLU A 150 44.88 -25.89 8.71
C GLU A 150 44.05 -26.24 9.96
N LEU A 151 44.73 -26.50 11.08
CA LEU A 151 44.09 -26.74 12.38
C LEU A 151 43.34 -25.50 12.88
N LEU A 152 43.96 -24.31 12.77
CA LEU A 152 43.33 -23.03 13.13
C LEU A 152 42.09 -22.75 12.28
N SER A 153 42.15 -22.99 10.97
CA SER A 153 41.00 -22.82 10.08
C SER A 153 39.85 -23.77 10.44
N THR A 154 40.17 -25.00 10.83
CA THR A 154 39.20 -26.03 11.23
C THR A 154 38.53 -25.67 12.55
N ILE A 155 39.30 -25.28 13.57
CA ILE A 155 38.77 -24.85 14.88
C ILE A 155 37.89 -23.61 14.72
N ASN A 156 38.33 -22.63 13.92
CA ASN A 156 37.57 -21.40 13.69
C ASN A 156 36.26 -21.68 12.93
N THR A 157 36.27 -22.60 11.96
CA THR A 157 35.07 -23.06 11.25
C THR A 157 34.10 -23.78 12.21
N ASN A 158 34.60 -24.66 13.06
CA ASN A 158 33.80 -25.36 14.07
C ASN A 158 33.18 -24.39 15.10
N LEU A 159 33.94 -23.38 15.53
CA LEU A 159 33.45 -22.34 16.44
C LEU A 159 32.37 -21.46 15.77
N LEU A 160 32.54 -21.11 14.49
CA LEU A 160 31.54 -20.40 13.69
C LEU A 160 30.24 -21.21 13.53
N LEU A 161 30.35 -22.52 13.28
CA LEU A 161 29.21 -23.43 13.21
C LEU A 161 28.49 -23.52 14.56
N ALA A 162 29.22 -23.60 15.67
CA ALA A 162 28.65 -23.64 17.01
C ALA A 162 27.91 -22.33 17.36
N TYR A 163 28.50 -21.16 17.07
CA TYR A 163 27.82 -19.87 17.26
C TYR A 163 26.58 -19.72 16.39
N LYS A 164 26.63 -20.17 15.13
CA LYS A 164 25.47 -20.16 14.24
C LYS A 164 24.34 -21.04 14.76
N ALA A 165 24.66 -22.21 15.30
CA ALA A 165 23.68 -23.11 15.92
C ALA A 165 23.07 -22.52 17.20
N GLU A 166 23.81 -21.72 17.96
CA GLU A 166 23.30 -20.99 19.12
C GLU A 166 22.42 -19.78 18.71
N GLU A 167 22.81 -19.06 17.66
CA GLU A 167 22.02 -17.96 17.08
C GLU A 167 20.64 -18.46 16.61
N GLU A 168 20.61 -19.58 15.87
CA GLU A 168 19.37 -20.22 15.42
C GLU A 168 18.48 -20.64 16.60
N TYR A 169 19.07 -21.12 17.69
CA TYR A 169 18.35 -21.49 18.91
C TYR A 169 17.64 -20.28 19.55
N TRP A 170 18.35 -19.16 19.74
CA TRP A 170 17.76 -17.95 20.32
C TRP A 170 16.81 -17.23 19.36
N LYS A 171 17.06 -17.27 18.06
CA LYS A 171 16.14 -16.80 17.01
C LYS A 171 14.80 -17.53 17.10
N GLN A 172 14.81 -18.85 17.24
CA GLN A 172 13.60 -19.66 17.39
C GLN A 172 12.79 -19.25 18.64
N ARG A 173 13.45 -19.04 19.79
CA ARG A 173 12.80 -18.67 21.06
C ARG A 173 12.26 -17.24 21.05
N SER A 174 12.96 -16.31 20.39
CA SER A 174 12.54 -14.92 20.28
C SER A 174 11.37 -14.71 19.29
N ARG A 175 11.08 -15.67 18.40
CA ARG A 175 10.04 -15.62 17.35
C ARG A 175 10.09 -14.34 16.48
N GLN A 176 11.27 -13.82 16.18
CA GLN A 176 11.47 -12.69 15.28
C GLN A 176 11.81 -13.21 13.87
N LEU A 177 10.96 -12.90 12.87
CA LEU A 177 11.07 -13.45 11.50
C LEU A 177 11.94 -12.60 10.55
N TRP A 178 12.36 -11.40 10.93
CA TRP A 178 12.98 -10.41 10.01
C TRP A 178 14.51 -10.52 9.89
N LEU A 179 15.12 -11.52 10.52
CA LEU A 179 16.56 -11.69 10.57
C LEU A 179 17.05 -12.29 9.24
N ALA A 180 17.51 -11.43 8.33
CA ALA A 180 18.30 -11.80 7.17
C ALA A 180 19.73 -12.07 7.64
N LEU A 181 20.29 -13.22 7.23
CA LEU A 181 21.61 -13.78 7.53
C LEU A 181 22.65 -12.78 8.11
N GLY A 182 23.09 -12.99 9.36
CA GLY A 182 24.37 -12.44 9.87
C GLY A 182 24.38 -11.61 11.16
N ASP A 183 23.28 -11.44 11.90
CA ASP A 183 23.32 -10.71 13.18
C ASP A 183 23.71 -11.65 14.34
N LYS A 184 24.94 -11.51 14.84
CA LYS A 184 25.47 -12.25 16.00
C LYS A 184 24.59 -12.05 17.25
N ASN A 185 24.58 -13.06 18.14
CA ASN A 185 23.89 -13.09 19.44
C ASN A 185 23.96 -11.72 20.14
N SER A 186 22.85 -10.97 20.07
CA SER A 186 22.73 -9.68 20.72
C SER A 186 21.88 -9.86 21.98
N GLY A 187 22.29 -9.22 23.09
CA GLY A 187 21.51 -9.15 24.32
C GLY A 187 20.05 -8.70 24.12
N TYR A 188 19.74 -8.11 22.97
CA TYR A 188 18.38 -7.87 22.46
C TYR A 188 17.48 -9.12 22.42
N PHE A 189 17.93 -10.26 21.88
CA PHE A 189 17.09 -11.48 21.81
C PHE A 189 16.82 -12.06 23.20
N HIS A 190 17.82 -12.00 24.09
CA HIS A 190 17.67 -12.37 25.48
C HIS A 190 16.66 -11.47 26.19
N ALA A 191 16.79 -10.15 26.08
CA ALA A 191 15.87 -9.18 26.68
C ALA A 191 14.43 -9.33 26.17
N ILE A 192 14.22 -9.54 24.87
CA ILE A 192 12.88 -9.76 24.29
C ILE A 192 12.25 -11.06 24.76
N THR A 193 13.04 -12.14 24.81
CA THR A 193 12.54 -13.45 25.27
C THR A 193 12.17 -13.40 26.74
N ARG A 194 12.98 -12.74 27.58
CA ARG A 194 12.69 -12.49 29.00
C ARG A 194 11.43 -11.67 29.19
N GLY A 195 11.31 -10.51 28.54
CA GLY A 195 10.12 -9.66 28.62
C GLY A 195 8.83 -10.36 28.19
N ARG A 196 8.88 -11.19 27.13
CA ARG A 196 7.72 -12.00 26.72
C ARG A 196 7.33 -13.08 27.72
N THR A 197 8.31 -13.70 28.37
CA THR A 197 8.06 -14.74 29.38
C THR A 197 7.33 -14.14 30.58
N VAL A 198 7.74 -12.94 31.02
CA VAL A 198 7.08 -12.18 32.08
C VAL A 198 5.66 -11.76 31.68
N ILE A 199 5.43 -11.33 30.43
CA ILE A 199 4.08 -10.92 29.95
C ILE A 199 3.11 -12.11 29.79
N ASN A 200 3.62 -13.31 29.46
CA ASN A 200 2.76 -14.47 29.17
C ASN A 200 2.49 -15.39 30.37
N LYS A 201 3.19 -15.19 31.50
CA LYS A 201 2.96 -15.97 32.73
C LYS A 201 1.53 -15.76 33.26
N PHE A 202 0.97 -16.68 34.03
CA PHE A 202 -0.27 -16.47 34.79
C PHE A 202 0.09 -16.36 36.26
N SER A 203 -0.25 -15.21 36.88
CA SER A 203 0.09 -14.90 38.27
C SER A 203 -1.14 -14.58 39.13
N VAL A 204 -2.17 -13.95 38.55
CA VAL A 204 -3.43 -13.59 39.21
C VAL A 204 -4.55 -13.60 38.16
N ILE A 205 -5.75 -14.02 38.53
CA ILE A 205 -6.97 -13.83 37.72
C ILE A 205 -8.16 -13.47 38.61
N GLU A 206 -8.98 -12.48 38.26
CA GLU A 206 -10.20 -12.15 39.00
C GLU A 206 -11.36 -13.06 38.55
N LYS A 207 -12.08 -13.65 39.52
CA LYS A 207 -13.35 -14.39 39.34
C LYS A 207 -14.49 -13.44 38.94
N GLU A 208 -15.66 -13.99 38.57
CA GLU A 208 -16.83 -13.18 38.15
C GLU A 208 -17.37 -12.26 39.27
N ASP A 209 -17.19 -12.65 40.53
CA ASP A 209 -17.52 -11.90 41.75
C ASP A 209 -16.50 -10.81 42.12
N GLY A 210 -15.40 -10.69 41.36
CA GLY A 210 -14.32 -9.74 41.61
C GLY A 210 -13.26 -10.21 42.61
N VAL A 211 -13.35 -11.44 43.12
CA VAL A 211 -12.35 -12.01 44.02
C VAL A 211 -11.12 -12.47 43.22
N PRO A 212 -9.90 -12.00 43.55
CA PRO A 212 -8.69 -12.41 42.84
C PRO A 212 -8.23 -13.82 43.27
N GLU A 213 -8.03 -14.69 42.28
CA GLU A 213 -7.50 -16.04 42.45
C GLU A 213 -6.01 -16.08 42.09
N TYR A 214 -5.28 -16.81 42.92
CA TYR A 214 -3.83 -16.67 43.05
C TYR A 214 -3.08 -17.98 42.87
N GLU A 215 -3.71 -19.08 43.28
CA GLU A 215 -3.14 -20.40 43.16
C GLU A 215 -3.30 -20.94 41.74
N GLU A 216 -2.31 -21.68 41.26
CA GLU A 216 -2.33 -22.24 39.91
C GLU A 216 -3.50 -23.22 39.71
N ALA A 217 -3.85 -23.98 40.75
CA ALA A 217 -5.00 -24.89 40.76
C ALA A 217 -6.33 -24.10 40.73
N GLY A 218 -6.46 -23.05 41.54
CA GLY A 218 -7.62 -22.15 41.50
C GLY A 218 -7.78 -21.46 40.15
N ILE A 219 -6.68 -20.97 39.56
CA ILE A 219 -6.65 -20.38 38.21
C ILE A 219 -7.10 -21.41 37.17
N LEU A 220 -6.66 -22.66 37.26
CA LEU A 220 -7.08 -23.73 36.34
C LEU A 220 -8.58 -24.00 36.44
N ASN A 221 -9.15 -24.02 37.65
CA ASN A 221 -10.59 -24.23 37.85
C ASN A 221 -11.40 -23.07 37.23
N VAL A 222 -11.01 -21.82 37.50
CA VAL A 222 -11.64 -20.63 36.91
C VAL A 222 -11.60 -20.68 35.38
N ILE A 223 -10.48 -21.13 34.79
CA ILE A 223 -10.36 -21.28 33.34
C ILE A 223 -11.27 -22.39 32.82
N SER A 224 -11.26 -23.55 33.47
CA SER A 224 -12.03 -24.73 33.05
C SER A 224 -13.53 -24.46 33.12
N GLU A 225 -14.03 -23.95 34.24
CA GLU A 225 -15.45 -23.58 34.43
C GLU A 225 -15.91 -22.55 33.39
N TYR A 226 -15.11 -21.51 33.16
CA TYR A 226 -15.42 -20.48 32.19
C TYR A 226 -15.54 -21.02 30.77
N PHE A 227 -14.63 -21.90 30.34
CA PHE A 227 -14.67 -22.48 29.00
C PHE A 227 -15.73 -23.57 28.87
N GLN A 228 -16.00 -24.34 29.92
CA GLN A 228 -17.08 -25.31 29.93
C GLN A 228 -18.42 -24.61 29.71
N LYS A 229 -18.74 -23.58 30.49
CA LYS A 229 -19.95 -22.76 30.30
C LYS A 229 -19.99 -22.07 28.93
N LEU A 230 -18.85 -21.63 28.41
CA LEU A 230 -18.78 -21.00 27.09
C LEU A 230 -19.09 -21.99 25.96
N PHE A 231 -18.65 -23.24 26.10
CA PHE A 231 -18.77 -24.26 25.07
C PHE A 231 -19.98 -25.20 25.23
N SER A 232 -20.83 -25.03 26.25
CA SER A 232 -22.11 -25.73 26.36
C SER A 232 -23.13 -25.21 25.35
N ALA A 233 -23.90 -26.10 24.73
CA ALA A 233 -24.94 -25.77 23.75
C ALA A 233 -26.19 -25.15 24.40
N ASN A 234 -26.94 -24.34 23.63
CA ASN A 234 -28.24 -23.79 24.05
C ASN A 234 -29.39 -24.40 23.23
N GLU A 235 -30.49 -24.86 23.83
CA GLU A 235 -31.67 -25.37 23.12
C GLU A 235 -32.43 -24.27 22.35
N GLY A 236 -32.84 -24.52 21.10
CA GLY A 236 -33.56 -23.55 20.27
C GLY A 236 -34.21 -24.14 19.01
N ALA A 237 -35.30 -23.51 18.54
CA ALA A 237 -36.07 -23.95 17.37
C ALA A 237 -35.41 -23.47 16.05
N ARG A 238 -34.47 -24.27 15.52
CA ARG A 238 -33.54 -23.88 14.43
C ARG A 238 -34.05 -24.20 13.03
N ALA A 239 -34.98 -25.14 12.90
CA ALA A 239 -35.40 -25.72 11.61
C ALA A 239 -36.26 -24.79 10.71
N ALA A 240 -36.93 -23.78 11.28
CA ALA A 240 -37.89 -22.96 10.54
C ALA A 240 -37.25 -21.84 9.68
N THR A 241 -35.95 -21.56 9.84
CA THR A 241 -35.33 -20.33 9.30
C THR A 241 -34.64 -20.51 7.93
N ILE A 242 -34.42 -21.74 7.46
CA ILE A 242 -33.33 -22.01 6.50
C ILE A 242 -33.80 -22.62 5.15
N LYS A 243 -35.10 -22.87 4.94
CA LYS A 243 -35.59 -23.49 3.69
C LYS A 243 -35.47 -22.59 2.45
N GLU A 244 -34.80 -23.14 1.42
CA GLU A 244 -34.73 -22.81 -0.02
C GLU A 244 -33.37 -22.32 -0.54
N ALA A 245 -32.53 -23.22 -1.10
CA ALA A 245 -32.10 -23.18 -2.52
C ALA A 245 -30.88 -24.09 -2.86
N ILE A 246 -31.16 -25.15 -3.65
CA ILE A 246 -30.48 -25.63 -4.89
C ILE A 246 -28.95 -25.98 -4.96
N LYS A 247 -28.73 -27.21 -5.47
CA LYS A 247 -27.63 -27.91 -6.20
C LYS A 247 -26.20 -28.14 -5.60
N PRO A 248 -25.74 -29.42 -5.51
CA PRO A 248 -24.43 -29.82 -4.97
C PRO A 248 -23.25 -29.76 -5.97
N PHE A 249 -22.04 -29.47 -5.48
CA PHE A 249 -20.76 -29.60 -6.19
C PHE A 249 -19.63 -30.08 -5.26
N ILE A 250 -18.59 -30.67 -5.87
CA ILE A 250 -17.30 -31.20 -5.38
C ILE A 250 -17.21 -32.73 -5.46
N SER A 251 -16.35 -33.22 -6.37
CA SER A 251 -16.02 -34.64 -6.60
C SER A 251 -15.02 -35.19 -5.54
N PRO A 252 -14.91 -36.52 -5.39
CA PRO A 252 -14.22 -37.14 -4.24
C PRO A 252 -12.71 -37.39 -4.42
N GLU A 253 -12.13 -37.29 -5.61
CA GLU A 253 -10.79 -37.85 -5.86
C GLU A 253 -9.66 -37.05 -5.21
N GLN A 254 -8.70 -37.76 -4.61
CA GLN A 254 -7.55 -37.20 -3.87
C GLN A 254 -6.26 -37.54 -4.62
N ASN A 255 -5.49 -36.52 -5.00
CA ASN A 255 -4.14 -36.71 -5.52
C ASN A 255 -3.13 -36.66 -4.35
N PRO A 256 -2.24 -37.65 -4.17
CA PRO A 256 -1.13 -37.59 -3.21
C PRO A 256 -0.31 -36.29 -3.24
N GLU A 257 -0.19 -35.67 -4.41
CA GLU A 257 0.49 -34.38 -4.61
C GLU A 257 -0.24 -33.21 -3.92
N GLU A 258 -1.58 -33.27 -3.84
CA GLU A 258 -2.41 -32.26 -3.16
C GLU A 258 -2.10 -32.25 -1.66
N ILE A 259 -1.96 -33.43 -1.05
CA ILE A 259 -1.64 -33.64 0.37
C ILE A 259 -0.24 -33.11 0.68
N LYS A 260 0.76 -33.46 -0.15
CA LYS A 260 2.13 -32.91 -0.03
C LYS A 260 2.11 -31.39 -0.14
N SER A 261 1.44 -30.83 -1.14
CA SER A 261 1.28 -29.40 -1.33
C SER A 261 0.62 -28.71 -0.13
N ALA A 262 -0.36 -29.36 0.52
CA ALA A 262 -1.02 -28.83 1.71
C ALA A 262 -0.05 -28.76 2.89
N CYS A 263 0.71 -29.83 3.15
CA CYS A 263 1.74 -29.89 4.19
C CYS A 263 2.83 -28.81 4.00
N PHE A 264 3.35 -28.66 2.78
CA PHE A 264 4.40 -27.69 2.46
C PHE A 264 3.92 -26.24 2.49
N SER A 265 2.61 -25.99 2.38
CA SER A 265 2.05 -24.65 2.55
C SER A 265 1.93 -24.21 4.02
N ILE A 266 2.07 -25.13 4.97
CA ILE A 266 2.09 -24.79 6.40
C ILE A 266 3.49 -24.25 6.72
N HIS A 267 3.55 -23.01 7.19
CA HIS A 267 4.82 -22.37 7.52
C HIS A 267 5.59 -23.19 8.58
N ALA A 268 6.82 -23.61 8.23
CA ALA A 268 7.68 -24.50 9.02
C ALA A 268 7.83 -24.05 10.49
N ASP A 269 7.96 -22.74 10.70
CA ASP A 269 8.22 -22.14 12.01
C ASP A 269 7.00 -21.91 12.93
N LYS A 270 5.81 -22.41 12.59
CA LYS A 270 4.64 -22.25 13.48
C LYS A 270 4.75 -23.13 14.73
N ALA A 271 4.02 -22.72 15.79
CA ALA A 271 3.99 -23.45 17.04
C ALA A 271 3.33 -24.84 16.85
N PRO A 272 3.90 -25.89 17.46
CA PRO A 272 3.37 -27.26 17.35
C PRO A 272 2.09 -27.45 18.18
N GLY A 273 1.39 -28.55 17.92
CA GLY A 273 0.27 -29.01 18.72
C GLY A 273 0.72 -29.82 19.94
N PRO A 274 -0.15 -30.68 20.51
CA PRO A 274 0.19 -31.54 21.64
C PRO A 274 1.31 -32.55 21.41
N ASP A 275 1.49 -32.97 20.15
CA ASP A 275 2.57 -33.83 19.69
C ASP A 275 3.98 -33.21 19.83
N GLY A 276 4.05 -31.87 19.86
CA GLY A 276 5.31 -31.12 19.95
C GLY A 276 6.08 -31.00 18.64
N PHE A 277 5.59 -31.59 17.54
CA PHE A 277 6.22 -31.52 16.22
C PHE A 277 5.73 -30.33 15.39
N SER A 278 6.67 -29.64 14.74
CA SER A 278 6.37 -28.51 13.85
C SER A 278 6.32 -28.97 12.39
N ALA A 279 5.75 -28.16 11.50
CA ALA A 279 5.69 -28.48 10.07
C ALA A 279 7.10 -28.69 9.46
N SER A 280 8.13 -28.10 10.05
CA SER A 280 9.53 -28.35 9.66
C SER A 280 9.94 -29.82 9.74
N PHE A 281 9.44 -30.57 10.73
CA PHE A 281 9.76 -32.00 10.88
C PHE A 281 9.20 -32.81 9.70
N PHE A 282 7.93 -32.59 9.38
CA PHE A 282 7.24 -33.28 8.29
C PHE A 282 7.81 -32.91 6.91
N GLN A 283 8.21 -31.65 6.70
CA GLN A 283 8.77 -31.20 5.44
C GLN A 283 10.15 -31.79 5.15
N SER A 284 11.01 -31.91 6.18
CA SER A 284 12.35 -32.49 6.01
C SER A 284 12.33 -34.01 5.86
N ASN A 285 11.51 -34.69 6.66
CA ASN A 285 11.47 -36.14 6.68
C ASN A 285 10.39 -36.71 5.75
N TRP A 286 9.89 -35.93 4.78
CA TRP A 286 8.73 -36.29 3.95
C TRP A 286 8.94 -37.60 3.17
N MET A 287 10.17 -37.91 2.78
CA MET A 287 10.49 -39.17 2.10
C MET A 287 10.16 -40.40 2.96
N THR A 288 10.38 -40.29 4.27
CA THR A 288 10.10 -41.36 5.25
C THR A 288 8.65 -41.32 5.73
N VAL A 289 8.18 -40.14 6.18
CA VAL A 289 6.88 -40.03 6.87
C VAL A 289 5.70 -39.84 5.91
N GLY A 290 5.96 -39.34 4.70
CA GLY A 290 4.93 -38.94 3.73
C GLY A 290 3.99 -40.07 3.30
N PRO A 291 4.49 -41.27 2.94
CA PRO A 291 3.63 -42.37 2.49
C PRO A 291 2.53 -42.75 3.50
N ASN A 292 2.89 -42.97 4.78
CA ASN A 292 1.89 -43.33 5.80
C ASN A 292 0.91 -42.17 6.08
N ILE A 293 1.39 -40.92 6.07
CA ILE A 293 0.52 -39.74 6.24
C ILE A 293 -0.50 -39.63 5.12
N VAL A 294 -0.09 -39.87 3.86
CA VAL A 294 -0.98 -39.85 2.70
C VAL A 294 -2.08 -40.91 2.84
N LEU A 295 -1.68 -42.16 3.17
CA LEU A 295 -2.62 -43.26 3.35
C LEU A 295 -3.65 -42.98 4.46
N GLU A 296 -3.20 -42.49 5.61
CA GLU A 296 -4.10 -42.23 6.74
C GLU A 296 -5.04 -41.04 6.47
N ILE A 297 -4.58 -40.00 5.77
CA ILE A 297 -5.43 -38.89 5.32
C ILE A 297 -6.46 -39.37 4.28
N GLN A 298 -6.07 -40.21 3.33
CA GLN A 298 -7.00 -40.82 2.37
C GLN A 298 -8.04 -41.71 3.06
N SER A 299 -7.63 -42.45 4.09
CA SER A 299 -8.52 -43.24 4.94
C SER A 299 -9.55 -42.35 5.65
N PHE A 300 -9.16 -41.19 6.18
CA PHE A 300 -10.10 -40.22 6.75
C PHE A 300 -11.17 -39.77 5.74
N PHE A 301 -10.78 -39.41 4.51
CA PHE A 301 -11.74 -38.97 3.50
C PHE A 301 -12.66 -40.10 3.02
N SER A 302 -12.20 -41.35 3.07
CA SER A 302 -13.01 -42.52 2.69
C SER A 302 -13.97 -42.94 3.80
N SER A 303 -13.47 -43.03 5.04
CA SER A 303 -14.24 -43.49 6.20
C SER A 303 -15.06 -42.41 6.88
N SER A 304 -14.79 -41.13 6.60
CA SER A 304 -15.36 -39.98 7.31
C SER A 304 -15.21 -40.08 8.83
N THR A 305 -14.12 -40.66 9.33
CA THR A 305 -13.87 -40.83 10.76
C THR A 305 -12.47 -40.34 11.10
N LEU A 306 -12.37 -39.43 12.07
CA LEU A 306 -11.09 -38.91 12.55
C LEU A 306 -10.72 -39.57 13.87
N GLN A 307 -9.48 -40.02 14.03
CA GLN A 307 -9.05 -40.57 15.31
C GLN A 307 -9.07 -39.48 16.41
N PRO A 308 -9.64 -39.76 17.61
CA PRO A 308 -9.79 -38.76 18.66
C PRO A 308 -8.46 -38.11 19.09
N THR A 309 -7.36 -38.85 19.05
CA THR A 309 -6.05 -38.36 19.49
C THR A 309 -5.51 -37.24 18.59
N ILE A 310 -5.77 -37.32 17.29
CA ILE A 310 -5.36 -36.32 16.29
C ILE A 310 -6.02 -34.97 16.55
N ASN A 311 -7.26 -34.99 17.07
CA ASN A 311 -8.05 -33.79 17.31
C ASN A 311 -7.83 -33.16 18.70
N LYS A 312 -6.96 -33.74 19.55
CA LYS A 312 -6.51 -33.10 20.79
C LYS A 312 -5.82 -31.76 20.48
N THR A 313 -6.22 -30.71 21.19
CA THR A 313 -5.79 -29.35 20.90
C THR A 313 -5.36 -28.63 22.18
N HIS A 314 -4.18 -27.99 22.15
CA HIS A 314 -3.74 -27.13 23.24
C HIS A 314 -4.25 -25.70 23.07
N ILE A 315 -4.92 -25.13 24.08
CA ILE A 315 -5.31 -23.73 24.11
C ILE A 315 -4.22 -22.92 24.81
N THR A 316 -3.67 -21.93 24.11
CA THR A 316 -2.81 -20.90 24.71
C THR A 316 -3.58 -19.58 24.80
N LEU A 317 -3.52 -18.94 25.96
CA LEU A 317 -4.21 -17.68 26.24
C LEU A 317 -3.26 -16.50 25.99
N ILE A 318 -3.59 -15.66 25.00
CA ILE A 318 -2.78 -14.49 24.65
C ILE A 318 -3.46 -13.21 25.18
N PRO A 319 -2.72 -12.32 25.87
CA PRO A 319 -3.22 -11.02 26.31
C PRO A 319 -3.78 -10.16 25.16
N LYS A 320 -5.00 -9.62 25.31
CA LYS A 320 -5.54 -8.61 24.37
C LYS A 320 -5.10 -7.18 24.73
N ILE A 321 -4.85 -6.93 26.01
CA ILE A 321 -4.51 -5.61 26.58
C ILE A 321 -3.33 -5.73 27.57
N GLN A 322 -2.70 -4.60 27.90
CA GLN A 322 -1.50 -4.57 28.76
C GLN A 322 -1.79 -4.80 30.25
N SER A 323 -2.96 -4.40 30.75
CA SER A 323 -3.40 -4.63 32.14
C SER A 323 -4.53 -5.63 32.13
N LEU A 324 -4.24 -6.87 32.52
CA LEU A 324 -5.16 -8.00 32.46
C LEU A 324 -5.77 -8.20 33.85
N LYS A 325 -7.09 -8.34 33.91
CA LYS A 325 -7.79 -8.64 35.16
C LYS A 325 -8.68 -9.87 35.04
N ARG A 326 -9.40 -9.99 33.91
CA ARG A 326 -10.46 -11.00 33.73
C ARG A 326 -10.22 -11.89 32.53
N MET A 327 -10.87 -13.07 32.51
CA MET A 327 -10.79 -14.03 31.40
C MET A 327 -11.19 -13.47 30.03
N VAL A 328 -12.07 -12.46 30.00
CA VAL A 328 -12.50 -11.78 28.76
C VAL A 328 -11.36 -11.01 28.07
N ASP A 329 -10.33 -10.63 28.82
CA ASP A 329 -9.17 -9.89 28.36
C ASP A 329 -8.12 -10.79 27.68
N TYR A 330 -8.32 -12.11 27.73
CA TYR A 330 -7.50 -13.09 27.04
C TYR A 330 -8.14 -13.53 25.72
N ARG A 331 -7.30 -13.85 24.75
CA ARG A 331 -7.68 -14.45 23.48
C ARG A 331 -7.21 -15.91 23.47
N PRO A 332 -8.12 -16.89 23.42
CA PRO A 332 -7.72 -18.29 23.25
C PRO A 332 -7.18 -18.50 21.83
N ILE A 333 -6.06 -19.20 21.70
CA ILE A 333 -5.53 -19.68 20.42
C ILE A 333 -5.37 -21.19 20.51
N ALA A 334 -5.99 -21.89 19.57
CA ALA A 334 -5.91 -23.33 19.40
C ALA A 334 -4.60 -23.71 18.69
N LEU A 335 -3.80 -24.55 19.34
CA LEU A 335 -2.60 -25.16 18.79
C LEU A 335 -2.91 -26.59 18.37
N CYS A 336 -3.41 -26.75 17.15
CA CYS A 336 -3.70 -28.07 16.58
C CYS A 336 -2.41 -28.78 16.13
N THR A 337 -2.43 -30.11 16.09
CA THR A 337 -1.40 -30.96 15.47
C THR A 337 -1.17 -30.56 14.00
N VAL A 338 0.03 -30.81 13.49
CA VAL A 338 0.31 -30.54 12.07
C VAL A 338 -0.50 -31.47 11.19
N PHE A 339 -0.68 -32.73 11.60
CA PHE A 339 -1.51 -33.71 10.90
C PHE A 339 -2.93 -33.19 10.67
N TYR A 340 -3.63 -32.75 11.73
CA TYR A 340 -4.96 -32.14 11.61
C TYR A 340 -4.95 -30.90 10.71
N LYS A 341 -3.91 -30.06 10.80
CA LYS A 341 -3.79 -28.87 9.95
C LYS A 341 -3.68 -29.22 8.47
N ILE A 342 -3.13 -30.37 8.10
CA ILE A 342 -3.12 -30.83 6.69
C ILE A 342 -4.56 -31.08 6.23
N ILE A 343 -5.35 -31.86 6.99
CA ILE A 343 -6.77 -32.14 6.69
C ILE A 343 -7.57 -30.85 6.58
N SER A 344 -7.50 -29.99 7.61
CA SER A 344 -8.18 -28.69 7.63
C SER A 344 -7.76 -27.80 6.46
N LYS A 345 -6.48 -27.84 6.06
CA LYS A 345 -5.98 -27.08 4.91
C LYS A 345 -6.54 -27.61 3.59
N LEU A 346 -6.61 -28.93 3.40
CA LEU A 346 -7.22 -29.55 2.21
C LEU A 346 -8.68 -29.13 2.07
N LEU A 347 -9.47 -29.27 3.14
CA LEU A 347 -10.87 -28.83 3.18
C LEU A 347 -10.98 -27.32 2.87
N SER A 348 -10.13 -26.49 3.47
CA SER A 348 -10.15 -25.05 3.20
C SER A 348 -9.78 -24.69 1.74
N ARG A 349 -8.88 -25.44 1.11
CA ARG A 349 -8.48 -25.22 -0.30
C ARG A 349 -9.59 -25.58 -1.25
N ARG A 350 -10.28 -26.69 -1.00
CA ARG A 350 -11.44 -27.13 -1.78
C ARG A 350 -12.63 -26.18 -1.63
N LEU A 351 -12.78 -25.55 -0.46
CA LEU A 351 -13.83 -24.56 -0.21
C LEU A 351 -13.55 -23.20 -0.88
N GLN A 352 -12.29 -22.76 -0.96
CA GLN A 352 -11.93 -21.41 -1.42
C GLN A 352 -12.47 -20.98 -2.80
N PRO A 353 -12.44 -21.83 -3.85
CA PRO A 353 -12.94 -21.47 -5.17
C PRO A 353 -14.43 -21.10 -5.18
N ILE A 354 -15.25 -21.83 -4.41
CA ILE A 354 -16.71 -21.67 -4.41
C ILE A 354 -17.20 -20.50 -3.53
N LEU A 355 -16.34 -19.96 -2.65
CA LEU A 355 -16.72 -18.89 -1.71
C LEU A 355 -17.21 -17.62 -2.41
N GLN A 356 -16.71 -17.33 -3.63
CA GLN A 356 -17.14 -16.12 -4.33
C GLN A 356 -18.59 -16.19 -4.79
N GLU A 357 -19.10 -17.40 -5.04
CA GLU A 357 -20.44 -17.67 -5.55
C GLU A 357 -21.46 -17.79 -4.40
N ILE A 358 -21.08 -18.48 -3.32
CA ILE A 358 -22.00 -18.76 -2.20
C ILE A 358 -22.07 -17.64 -1.14
N ILE A 359 -21.06 -16.76 -1.07
CA ILE A 359 -21.00 -15.68 -0.08
C ILE A 359 -21.37 -14.33 -0.71
N SER A 360 -22.31 -13.62 -0.10
CA SER A 360 -22.77 -12.30 -0.53
C SER A 360 -21.65 -11.27 -0.72
N GLU A 361 -21.82 -10.37 -1.69
CA GLU A 361 -20.87 -9.28 -1.98
C GLU A 361 -20.63 -8.32 -0.80
N ASN A 362 -21.51 -8.33 0.21
CA ASN A 362 -21.40 -7.50 1.41
C ASN A 362 -20.41 -8.04 2.46
N GLN A 363 -19.93 -9.29 2.30
CA GLN A 363 -18.88 -9.89 3.15
C GLN A 363 -17.53 -9.75 2.46
N SER A 364 -16.65 -8.92 3.02
CA SER A 364 -15.34 -8.65 2.42
C SER A 364 -14.19 -9.46 3.05
N ALA A 365 -14.41 -10.07 4.22
CA ALA A 365 -13.36 -10.84 4.91
C ALA A 365 -13.28 -12.28 4.39
N PHE A 366 -12.05 -12.82 4.36
CA PHE A 366 -11.72 -14.22 4.05
C PHE A 366 -12.15 -14.75 2.66
N VAL A 367 -12.81 -13.94 1.83
CA VAL A 367 -13.14 -14.30 0.44
C VAL A 367 -12.01 -13.84 -0.49
N PRO A 368 -11.46 -14.72 -1.36
CA PRO A 368 -10.42 -14.34 -2.31
C PRO A 368 -10.82 -13.14 -3.17
N LYS A 369 -9.84 -12.31 -3.57
CA LYS A 369 -10.02 -11.10 -4.41
C LYS A 369 -10.87 -9.97 -3.82
N ARG A 370 -11.44 -10.10 -2.61
CA ARG A 370 -12.13 -9.01 -1.89
C ARG A 370 -11.13 -8.25 -1.01
N ALA A 371 -11.29 -6.93 -0.89
CA ALA A 371 -10.36 -6.07 -0.16
C ALA A 371 -11.03 -5.42 1.05
N SER A 372 -10.33 -5.39 2.19
CA SER A 372 -10.81 -4.72 3.41
C SER A 372 -11.02 -3.21 3.24
N ASN A 373 -10.27 -2.60 2.32
CA ASN A 373 -10.37 -1.17 1.99
C ASN A 373 -11.77 -0.82 1.43
N ASP A 374 -12.47 -1.76 0.80
CA ASP A 374 -13.80 -1.52 0.22
C ASP A 374 -14.81 -1.19 1.32
N ASN A 375 -14.86 -2.01 2.37
CA ASN A 375 -15.73 -1.76 3.52
C ASN A 375 -15.42 -0.43 4.21
N VAL A 376 -14.14 -0.07 4.31
CA VAL A 376 -13.73 1.22 4.91
C VAL A 376 -14.23 2.38 4.07
N LEU A 377 -14.03 2.35 2.76
CA LEU A 377 -14.43 3.42 1.86
C LEU A 377 -15.94 3.54 1.72
N ILE A 378 -16.68 2.42 1.63
CA ILE A 378 -18.15 2.42 1.61
C ILE A 378 -18.69 3.00 2.92
N THR A 379 -18.17 2.55 4.06
CA THR A 379 -18.58 3.06 5.38
C THR A 379 -18.27 4.55 5.49
N HIS A 380 -17.09 4.98 5.05
CA HIS A 380 -16.71 6.38 5.08
C HIS A 380 -17.64 7.25 4.22
N GLU A 381 -17.99 6.77 3.02
CA GLU A 381 -18.90 7.46 2.11
C GLU A 381 -20.34 7.52 2.67
N ALA A 382 -20.82 6.42 3.25
CA ALA A 382 -22.11 6.36 3.94
C ALA A 382 -22.18 7.33 5.12
N LEU A 383 -21.17 7.34 6.00
CA LEU A 383 -21.12 8.24 7.15
C LEU A 383 -20.96 9.71 6.73
N HIS A 384 -20.22 9.98 5.66
CA HIS A 384 -20.14 11.31 5.07
C HIS A 384 -21.53 11.78 4.59
N TYR A 385 -22.27 10.90 3.90
CA TYR A 385 -23.63 11.16 3.47
C TYR A 385 -24.58 11.47 4.64
N LEU A 386 -24.55 10.69 5.73
CA LEU A 386 -25.36 10.93 6.94
C LEU A 386 -25.11 12.31 7.56
N LYS A 387 -23.89 12.87 7.42
CA LYS A 387 -23.57 14.22 7.89
C LYS A 387 -24.02 15.33 6.96
N SER A 388 -23.97 15.10 5.65
CA SER A 388 -24.43 16.07 4.66
C SER A 388 -25.95 16.08 4.50
N LEU A 389 -26.64 15.04 4.98
CA LEU A 389 -28.08 14.93 4.85
C LEU A 389 -28.80 16.04 5.63
N GLY A 390 -29.50 16.90 4.92
CA GLY A 390 -30.32 17.99 5.48
C GLY A 390 -31.77 17.59 5.78
N ALA A 391 -32.15 16.32 5.62
CA ALA A 391 -33.51 15.84 5.82
C ALA A 391 -33.81 15.59 7.30
N GLU A 392 -34.90 16.20 7.80
CA GLU A 392 -35.36 16.09 9.19
C GLU A 392 -36.43 14.99 9.38
N LYS A 393 -37.21 14.67 8.33
CA LYS A 393 -38.30 13.70 8.38
C LYS A 393 -37.90 12.25 8.02
N ARG A 394 -36.83 12.07 7.24
CA ARG A 394 -36.36 10.75 6.77
C ARG A 394 -34.90 10.56 7.16
N CYS A 395 -34.67 10.37 8.45
CA CYS A 395 -33.33 10.18 9.02
C CYS A 395 -32.86 8.72 8.95
N PHE A 396 -31.55 8.56 8.78
CA PHE A 396 -30.88 7.27 8.73
C PHE A 396 -29.84 7.15 9.85
N MET A 397 -29.52 5.91 10.19
CA MET A 397 -28.45 5.58 11.12
C MET A 397 -27.54 4.47 10.58
N ALA A 398 -26.31 4.48 11.05
CA ALA A 398 -25.35 3.39 10.90
C ALA A 398 -25.09 2.76 12.27
N VAL A 399 -25.37 1.46 12.41
CA VAL A 399 -25.17 0.70 13.65
C VAL A 399 -23.93 -0.17 13.48
N LYS A 400 -22.82 0.18 14.14
CA LYS A 400 -21.68 -0.73 14.25
C LYS A 400 -21.97 -1.72 15.37
N THR A 401 -21.97 -3.01 15.06
CA THR A 401 -22.05 -4.05 16.08
C THR A 401 -20.71 -4.78 16.22
N ASN A 402 -20.51 -5.41 17.37
CA ASN A 402 -19.35 -6.25 17.65
C ASN A 402 -19.85 -7.55 18.27
N MET A 403 -19.45 -8.69 17.71
CA MET A 403 -19.89 -9.99 18.21
C MET A 403 -19.11 -10.38 19.47
N SER A 404 -19.83 -10.84 20.50
CA SER A 404 -19.23 -11.33 21.74
C SER A 404 -18.68 -12.74 21.51
N LYS A 405 -17.35 -12.91 21.60
CA LYS A 405 -16.69 -14.23 21.45
C LYS A 405 -17.15 -14.98 20.19
N ALA A 406 -17.05 -14.31 19.04
CA ALA A 406 -17.70 -14.68 17.79
C ALA A 406 -17.45 -16.14 17.33
N TYR A 407 -16.23 -16.65 17.51
CA TYR A 407 -15.89 -18.04 17.16
C TYR A 407 -16.39 -19.04 18.20
N ASP A 408 -16.31 -18.70 19.48
CA ASP A 408 -16.52 -19.65 20.59
C ASP A 408 -17.99 -20.00 20.82
N ARG A 409 -18.93 -19.19 20.30
CA ARG A 409 -20.38 -19.32 20.58
C ARG A 409 -21.21 -19.96 19.46
N ILE A 410 -20.63 -20.27 18.31
CA ILE A 410 -21.40 -20.79 17.18
C ILE A 410 -21.82 -22.23 17.44
N GLU A 411 -23.12 -22.51 17.35
CA GLU A 411 -23.68 -23.86 17.50
C GLU A 411 -23.30 -24.77 16.32
N TRP A 412 -22.87 -26.00 16.58
CA TRP A 412 -22.48 -26.95 15.52
C TRP A 412 -23.67 -27.42 14.68
N ASP A 413 -24.82 -27.62 15.30
CA ASP A 413 -26.07 -27.94 14.60
C ASP A 413 -26.46 -26.84 13.60
N PHE A 414 -26.20 -25.58 13.95
CA PHE A 414 -26.43 -24.47 13.05
C PHE A 414 -25.51 -24.54 11.82
N ILE A 415 -24.22 -24.84 12.01
CA ILE A 415 -23.28 -25.04 10.90
C ILE A 415 -23.77 -26.16 9.98
N LYS A 416 -24.16 -27.30 10.56
CA LYS A 416 -24.70 -28.45 9.82
C LYS A 416 -25.89 -28.04 8.96
N LEU A 417 -26.91 -27.43 9.56
CA LEU A 417 -28.13 -27.01 8.87
C LEU A 417 -27.83 -26.00 7.75
N VAL A 418 -26.99 -24.99 8.01
CA VAL A 418 -26.61 -24.00 6.99
C VAL A 418 -25.94 -24.67 5.79
N MET A 419 -25.03 -25.61 6.03
CA MET A 419 -24.36 -26.32 4.95
C MET A 419 -25.32 -27.25 4.18
N GLN A 420 -26.25 -27.91 4.87
CA GLN A 420 -27.28 -28.73 4.22
C GLN A 420 -28.16 -27.88 3.28
N GLU A 421 -28.60 -26.72 3.75
CA GLU A 421 -29.47 -25.82 2.99
C GLU A 421 -28.74 -25.06 1.89
N MET A 422 -27.43 -24.83 2.04
CA MET A 422 -26.56 -24.38 0.95
C MET A 422 -26.21 -25.47 -0.07
N GLY A 423 -26.72 -26.69 0.10
CA GLY A 423 -26.56 -27.78 -0.87
C GLY A 423 -25.23 -28.53 -0.81
N PHE A 424 -24.48 -28.45 0.30
CA PHE A 424 -23.25 -29.23 0.44
C PHE A 424 -23.54 -30.74 0.52
N HIS A 425 -22.68 -31.55 -0.09
CA HIS A 425 -22.82 -33.00 -0.07
C HIS A 425 -22.72 -33.56 1.36
N GLN A 426 -23.53 -34.58 1.69
CA GLN A 426 -23.60 -35.12 3.05
C GLN A 426 -22.25 -35.65 3.57
N THR A 427 -21.44 -36.26 2.70
CA THR A 427 -20.06 -36.69 3.03
C THR A 427 -19.17 -35.52 3.41
N TRP A 428 -19.27 -34.40 2.68
CA TRP A 428 -18.50 -33.19 3.01
C TRP A 428 -18.89 -32.64 4.37
N ILE A 429 -20.19 -32.58 4.65
CA ILE A 429 -20.72 -32.15 5.94
C ILE A 429 -20.22 -33.08 7.06
N SER A 430 -20.18 -34.40 6.81
CA SER A 430 -19.59 -35.37 7.75
C SER A 430 -18.12 -35.08 8.04
N TRP A 431 -17.28 -34.82 7.03
CA TRP A 431 -15.88 -34.46 7.23
C TRP A 431 -15.70 -33.20 8.09
N ILE A 432 -16.52 -32.17 7.83
CA ILE A 432 -16.50 -30.92 8.59
C ILE A 432 -16.93 -31.16 10.04
N LEU A 433 -18.02 -31.92 10.26
CA LEU A 433 -18.50 -32.26 11.60
C LEU A 433 -17.48 -33.08 12.38
N GLN A 434 -16.83 -34.07 11.76
CA GLN A 434 -15.74 -34.82 12.38
C GLN A 434 -14.60 -33.91 12.82
N CYS A 435 -14.27 -32.90 12.03
CA CYS A 435 -13.25 -31.93 12.42
C CYS A 435 -13.68 -31.10 13.63
N ILE A 436 -14.90 -30.56 13.68
CA ILE A 436 -15.28 -29.58 14.71
C ILE A 436 -15.83 -30.22 15.99
N THR A 437 -16.50 -31.37 15.90
CA THR A 437 -17.26 -31.97 17.03
C THR A 437 -16.43 -32.91 17.91
N THR A 438 -15.42 -33.59 17.36
CA THR A 438 -14.61 -34.60 18.08
C THR A 438 -13.41 -33.99 18.83
N VAL A 439 -13.35 -32.67 18.96
CA VAL A 439 -12.20 -31.95 19.52
C VAL A 439 -12.17 -32.08 21.05
N SER A 440 -10.97 -32.13 21.62
CA SER A 440 -10.75 -32.04 23.07
C SER A 440 -9.69 -31.00 23.38
N TYR A 441 -9.93 -30.15 24.37
CA TYR A 441 -9.06 -29.03 24.74
C TYR A 441 -8.32 -29.27 26.05
N SER A 442 -7.03 -28.94 26.07
CA SER A 442 -6.24 -28.77 27.29
C SER A 442 -5.55 -27.40 27.30
N PHE A 443 -5.38 -26.79 28.47
CA PHE A 443 -4.89 -25.42 28.61
C PHE A 443 -3.38 -25.38 28.90
N LEU A 444 -2.64 -24.56 28.16
CA LEU A 444 -1.22 -24.33 28.41
C LEU A 444 -1.02 -23.24 29.47
N LEU A 445 -0.84 -23.67 30.71
CA LEU A 445 -0.55 -22.81 31.86
C LEU A 445 0.91 -22.93 32.25
N ASN A 446 1.62 -21.79 32.23
CA ASN A 446 3.01 -21.65 32.67
C ASN A 446 3.98 -22.70 32.10
N GLY A 447 3.73 -23.19 30.88
CA GLY A 447 4.59 -24.16 30.19
C GLY A 447 4.18 -25.63 30.33
N SER A 448 3.07 -25.92 31.02
CA SER A 448 2.48 -27.26 31.16
C SER A 448 1.05 -27.30 30.62
N ALA A 449 0.65 -28.43 30.02
CA ALA A 449 -0.74 -28.66 29.62
C ALA A 449 -1.53 -29.20 30.82
N GLN A 450 -2.65 -28.55 31.16
CA GLN A 450 -3.48 -28.89 32.30
C GLN A 450 -4.97 -28.77 31.94
N GLY A 451 -5.81 -29.57 32.59
CA GLY A 451 -7.25 -29.63 32.34
C GLY A 451 -7.65 -30.35 31.06
N ALA A 452 -8.92 -30.76 30.98
CA ALA A 452 -9.54 -31.33 29.80
C ALA A 452 -10.97 -30.81 29.69
N VAL A 453 -11.33 -30.23 28.55
CA VAL A 453 -12.68 -29.77 28.24
C VAL A 453 -13.07 -30.29 26.86
N THR A 454 -14.21 -30.97 26.79
CA THR A 454 -14.85 -31.34 25.53
C THR A 454 -15.93 -30.31 25.22
N PRO A 455 -15.76 -29.48 24.18
CA PRO A 455 -16.77 -28.49 23.82
C PRO A 455 -18.01 -29.15 23.18
N GLU A 456 -19.14 -28.46 23.20
CA GLU A 456 -20.37 -28.82 22.47
C GLU A 456 -20.71 -27.80 21.37
N ARG A 457 -20.00 -26.66 21.36
CA ARG A 457 -20.12 -25.61 20.35
C ARG A 457 -18.80 -24.87 20.13
N GLY A 458 -18.78 -24.03 19.10
CA GLY A 458 -17.71 -23.09 18.80
C GLY A 458 -16.68 -23.59 17.78
N LEU A 459 -15.89 -22.67 17.26
CA LEU A 459 -14.88 -22.90 16.24
C LEU A 459 -13.47 -22.59 16.76
N ARG A 460 -12.47 -23.32 16.27
CA ARG A 460 -11.08 -23.20 16.73
C ARG A 460 -10.40 -21.93 16.22
N GLN A 461 -9.98 -21.09 17.14
CA GLN A 461 -9.26 -19.88 16.77
C GLN A 461 -7.78 -20.18 16.46
N GLY A 462 -7.41 -20.18 15.17
CA GLY A 462 -6.07 -20.53 14.70
C GLY A 462 -6.05 -21.72 13.73
N ASP A 463 -7.19 -22.38 13.57
CA ASP A 463 -7.45 -23.41 12.57
C ASP A 463 -7.69 -22.80 11.17
N PRO A 464 -7.09 -23.33 10.07
CA PRO A 464 -7.32 -22.85 8.71
C PRO A 464 -8.77 -22.90 8.21
N LEU A 465 -9.57 -23.87 8.67
CA LEU A 465 -10.94 -24.09 8.20
C LEU A 465 -11.94 -23.15 8.89
N SER A 466 -11.78 -22.92 10.19
CA SER A 466 -12.69 -22.14 11.03
C SER A 466 -13.11 -20.76 10.48
N PRO A 467 -12.23 -19.92 9.88
CA PRO A 467 -12.65 -18.64 9.28
C PRO A 467 -13.67 -18.78 8.14
N PHE A 468 -13.60 -19.87 7.37
CA PHE A 468 -14.50 -20.10 6.24
C PHE A 468 -15.89 -20.57 6.71
N LEU A 469 -15.92 -21.47 7.70
CA LEU A 469 -17.17 -21.89 8.35
C LEU A 469 -17.88 -20.70 9.01
N PHE A 470 -17.11 -19.78 9.62
CA PHE A 470 -17.64 -18.57 10.22
C PHE A 470 -18.37 -17.68 9.21
N ILE A 471 -17.78 -17.44 8.03
CA ILE A 471 -18.42 -16.58 7.02
C ILE A 471 -19.62 -17.26 6.35
N ILE A 472 -19.60 -18.59 6.20
CA ILE A 472 -20.76 -19.37 5.74
C ILE A 472 -21.94 -19.19 6.71
N CYS A 473 -21.70 -19.32 8.02
CA CYS A 473 -22.72 -19.08 9.04
C CYS A 473 -23.19 -17.62 9.07
N SER A 474 -22.31 -16.68 8.78
CA SER A 474 -22.64 -15.25 8.70
C SER A 474 -23.51 -14.91 7.48
N GLU A 475 -23.50 -15.75 6.43
CA GLU A 475 -24.34 -15.52 5.24
C GLU A 475 -25.83 -15.60 5.56
N VAL A 476 -26.24 -16.37 6.57
CA VAL A 476 -27.63 -16.39 7.06
C VAL A 476 -28.07 -15.00 7.52
N LEU A 477 -27.22 -14.26 8.23
CA LEU A 477 -27.50 -12.89 8.65
C LEU A 477 -27.61 -11.94 7.45
N SER A 478 -26.74 -12.10 6.46
CA SER A 478 -26.83 -11.37 5.17
C SER A 478 -28.15 -11.68 4.45
N GLY A 479 -28.57 -12.95 4.44
CA GLY A 479 -29.82 -13.43 3.84
C GLY A 479 -31.05 -12.83 4.51
N LEU A 480 -31.11 -12.84 5.85
CA LEU A 480 -32.19 -12.20 6.62
C LEU A 480 -32.27 -10.70 6.32
N CYS A 481 -31.13 -10.02 6.25
CA CYS A 481 -31.09 -8.61 5.88
C CYS A 481 -31.54 -8.38 4.43
N ARG A 482 -31.15 -9.24 3.50
CA ARG A 482 -31.55 -9.16 2.08
C ARG A 482 -33.06 -9.34 1.92
N LYS A 483 -33.64 -10.35 2.58
CA LYS A 483 -35.09 -10.57 2.62
C LYS A 483 -35.84 -9.34 3.13
N ALA A 484 -35.42 -8.82 4.28
CA ALA A 484 -36.00 -7.60 4.84
C ALA A 484 -35.85 -6.37 3.94
N GLN A 485 -34.78 -6.29 3.14
CA GLN A 485 -34.60 -5.22 2.15
C GLN A 485 -35.57 -5.37 0.96
N LEU A 486 -35.79 -6.59 0.47
CA LEU A 486 -36.72 -6.89 -0.62
C LEU A 486 -38.17 -6.63 -0.20
N ASP A 487 -38.54 -7.06 1.00
CA ASP A 487 -39.88 -6.86 1.58
C ASP A 487 -40.14 -5.38 2.00
N GLY A 488 -39.13 -4.51 1.87
CA GLY A 488 -39.22 -3.09 2.24
C GLY A 488 -39.25 -2.81 3.74
N SER A 489 -39.15 -3.82 4.59
CA SER A 489 -39.14 -3.69 6.06
C SER A 489 -37.81 -3.15 6.61
N LEU A 490 -36.71 -3.37 5.89
CA LEU A 490 -35.37 -2.83 6.18
C LEU A 490 -34.65 -2.37 4.88
N LEU A 491 -35.11 -1.25 4.32
CA LEU A 491 -34.69 -0.71 3.02
C LEU A 491 -33.20 -0.39 2.80
N GLY A 492 -32.38 -0.30 3.85
CA GLY A 492 -30.98 0.12 3.73
C GLY A 492 -30.77 1.60 3.37
N LEU A 493 -29.50 2.01 3.32
CA LEU A 493 -29.06 3.35 2.94
C LEU A 493 -28.74 3.42 1.44
N ARG A 494 -29.15 4.51 0.80
CA ARG A 494 -28.78 4.83 -0.58
C ARG A 494 -28.12 6.20 -0.62
N VAL A 495 -26.84 6.25 -1.02
CA VAL A 495 -26.04 7.48 -0.99
C VAL A 495 -26.43 8.48 -2.11
N SER A 496 -26.90 7.99 -3.26
CA SER A 496 -27.27 8.81 -4.41
C SER A 496 -28.38 8.13 -5.25
N LYS A 497 -29.18 8.90 -5.99
CA LYS A 497 -30.20 8.37 -6.91
C LYS A 497 -29.46 7.62 -8.04
N GLY A 498 -29.63 6.29 -8.12
CA GLY A 498 -28.87 5.41 -9.02
C GLY A 498 -27.92 4.43 -8.29
N ASN A 499 -27.62 4.67 -7.02
CA ASN A 499 -26.75 3.77 -6.24
C ASN A 499 -27.51 2.54 -5.73
N PRO A 500 -26.81 1.39 -5.56
CA PRO A 500 -27.36 0.25 -4.84
C PRO A 500 -27.69 0.64 -3.40
N ARG A 501 -28.73 -0.01 -2.84
CA ARG A 501 -29.06 0.10 -1.41
C ARG A 501 -28.14 -0.83 -0.64
N VAL A 502 -27.47 -0.28 0.37
CA VAL A 502 -26.62 -1.05 1.29
C VAL A 502 -27.28 -1.02 2.66
N ASN A 503 -27.66 -2.18 3.19
CA ASN A 503 -28.20 -2.32 4.54
C ASN A 503 -27.21 -2.97 5.52
N HIS A 504 -26.19 -3.68 5.05
CA HIS A 504 -25.14 -4.26 5.89
C HIS A 504 -23.78 -4.34 5.18
N LEU A 505 -22.71 -4.31 5.95
CA LEU A 505 -21.34 -4.63 5.56
C LEU A 505 -20.72 -5.52 6.63
N LEU A 506 -20.15 -6.64 6.19
CA LEU A 506 -19.52 -7.62 7.06
C LEU A 506 -18.01 -7.64 6.79
N PHE A 507 -17.22 -7.64 7.86
CA PHE A 507 -15.82 -7.99 7.82
C PHE A 507 -15.54 -8.95 8.96
N ALA A 508 -15.80 -10.24 8.72
CA ALA A 508 -15.82 -11.26 9.76
C ALA A 508 -16.79 -10.85 10.89
N ASP A 509 -16.31 -10.69 12.13
CA ASP A 509 -17.09 -10.32 13.31
C ASP A 509 -17.40 -8.83 13.42
N ASP A 510 -16.66 -7.97 12.72
CA ASP A 510 -16.90 -6.52 12.68
C ASP A 510 -17.97 -6.19 11.62
N THR A 511 -19.18 -5.88 12.08
CA THR A 511 -20.32 -5.64 11.19
C THR A 511 -20.86 -4.22 11.33
N ILE A 512 -21.34 -3.64 10.22
CA ILE A 512 -22.02 -2.34 10.19
C ILE A 512 -23.33 -2.51 9.45
N PHE A 513 -24.43 -2.11 10.09
CA PHE A 513 -25.75 -2.05 9.50
C PHE A 513 -26.14 -0.61 9.18
N PHE A 514 -26.91 -0.43 8.12
CA PHE A 514 -27.46 0.84 7.71
C PHE A 514 -28.96 0.71 7.56
N CYS A 515 -29.70 1.54 8.28
CA CYS A 515 -31.16 1.52 8.24
C CYS A 515 -31.71 2.91 8.59
N ARG A 516 -33.03 3.06 8.45
CA ARG A 516 -33.69 4.29 8.90
C ARG A 516 -33.76 4.31 10.43
N SER A 517 -33.81 5.50 10.99
CA SER A 517 -33.87 5.70 12.45
C SER A 517 -35.29 5.60 13.03
N ASP A 518 -36.31 5.31 12.22
CA ASP A 518 -37.69 5.19 12.71
C ASP A 518 -37.93 3.90 13.52
N LEU A 519 -38.97 3.97 14.36
CA LEU A 519 -39.43 2.89 15.24
C LEU A 519 -39.61 1.55 14.51
N LYS A 520 -40.26 1.55 13.34
CA LYS A 520 -40.53 0.34 12.55
C LYS A 520 -39.22 -0.32 12.13
N SER A 521 -38.29 0.46 11.57
CA SER A 521 -36.98 -0.03 11.12
C SER A 521 -36.13 -0.55 12.28
N CYS A 522 -36.15 0.12 13.44
CA CYS A 522 -35.43 -0.32 14.64
C CYS A 522 -35.96 -1.65 15.19
N LYS A 523 -37.30 -1.80 15.25
CA LYS A 523 -37.95 -3.05 15.69
C LYS A 523 -37.67 -4.21 14.73
N THR A 524 -37.77 -3.98 13.42
CA THR A 524 -37.42 -4.99 12.41
C THR A 524 -35.96 -5.41 12.53
N PHE A 525 -35.05 -4.45 12.69
CA PHE A 525 -33.63 -4.73 12.84
C PHE A 525 -33.35 -5.56 14.10
N LEU A 526 -33.94 -5.21 15.25
CA LEU A 526 -33.82 -5.99 16.48
C LEU A 526 -34.37 -7.42 16.31
N CYS A 527 -35.50 -7.57 15.60
CA CYS A 527 -36.09 -8.88 15.31
C CYS A 527 -35.16 -9.77 14.48
N ILE A 528 -34.52 -9.21 13.44
CA ILE A 528 -33.53 -9.93 12.63
C ILE A 528 -32.35 -10.39 13.50
N LEU A 529 -31.84 -9.49 14.35
CA LEU A 529 -30.73 -9.81 15.24
C LEU A 529 -31.12 -10.93 16.22
N LYS A 530 -32.26 -10.84 16.90
CA LYS A 530 -32.73 -11.87 17.83
C LYS A 530 -32.91 -13.24 17.16
N LYS A 531 -33.55 -13.29 15.99
CA LYS A 531 -33.69 -14.53 15.20
C LYS A 531 -32.34 -15.16 14.87
N TYR A 532 -31.36 -14.34 14.50
CA TYR A 532 -30.02 -14.82 14.21
C TYR A 532 -29.28 -15.26 15.48
N GLU A 533 -29.39 -14.52 16.58
CA GLU A 533 -28.80 -14.89 17.87
C GLU A 533 -29.35 -16.21 18.40
N GLU A 534 -30.67 -16.42 18.33
CA GLU A 534 -31.37 -17.65 18.72
C GLU A 534 -30.97 -18.86 17.84
N ALA A 535 -30.82 -18.67 16.54
CA ALA A 535 -30.48 -19.75 15.61
C ALA A 535 -28.98 -20.14 15.67
N SER A 536 -28.09 -19.14 15.76
CA SER A 536 -26.64 -19.35 15.62
C SER A 536 -25.89 -19.51 16.94
N GLY A 537 -26.48 -19.08 18.07
CA GLY A 537 -25.80 -18.95 19.36
C GLY A 537 -24.90 -17.70 19.49
N GLN A 538 -24.68 -16.97 18.39
CA GLN A 538 -23.94 -15.71 18.43
C GLN A 538 -24.70 -14.65 19.23
N MET A 539 -23.96 -13.69 19.79
CA MET A 539 -24.54 -12.63 20.60
C MET A 539 -23.82 -11.31 20.36
N ILE A 540 -24.58 -10.23 20.24
CA ILE A 540 -24.02 -8.89 20.06
C ILE A 540 -23.54 -8.34 21.40
N ASN A 541 -22.31 -7.82 21.41
CA ASN A 541 -21.78 -7.05 22.52
C ASN A 541 -22.30 -5.61 22.46
N LYS A 542 -23.38 -5.33 23.20
CA LYS A 542 -24.04 -4.02 23.24
C LYS A 542 -23.13 -2.91 23.77
N SER A 543 -22.21 -3.19 24.71
CA SER A 543 -21.30 -2.18 25.27
C SER A 543 -20.17 -1.77 24.33
N LYS A 544 -19.79 -2.64 23.37
CA LYS A 544 -18.82 -2.34 22.30
C LYS A 544 -19.48 -1.85 21.01
N SER A 545 -20.79 -1.96 20.91
CA SER A 545 -21.58 -1.53 19.75
C SER A 545 -21.86 -0.02 19.81
N ALA A 546 -22.10 0.61 18.66
CA ALA A 546 -22.25 2.06 18.56
C ALA A 546 -23.21 2.47 17.45
N ILE A 547 -24.06 3.48 17.69
CA ILE A 547 -25.00 4.02 16.71
C ILE A 547 -24.56 5.41 16.24
N THR A 548 -24.46 5.62 14.92
CA THR A 548 -24.17 6.92 14.33
C THR A 548 -25.40 7.42 13.57
N PHE A 549 -25.96 8.54 14.00
CA PHE A 549 -27.18 9.13 13.42
C PHE A 549 -26.86 10.16 12.33
N SER A 550 -27.86 10.44 11.49
CA SER A 550 -27.84 11.58 10.56
C SER A 550 -27.77 12.90 11.32
N ARG A 551 -27.14 13.93 10.73
CA ARG A 551 -26.86 15.21 11.40
C ARG A 551 -28.10 15.88 12.00
N LYS A 552 -29.22 15.86 11.28
CA LYS A 552 -30.49 16.49 11.68
C LYS A 552 -31.49 15.53 12.33
N THR A 553 -31.04 14.37 12.83
CA THR A 553 -31.95 13.44 13.52
C THR A 553 -32.45 14.08 14.82
N PRO A 554 -33.78 14.18 15.04
CA PRO A 554 -34.35 14.70 16.29
C PRO A 554 -33.91 13.86 17.50
N ASP A 555 -33.73 14.50 18.65
CA ASP A 555 -33.21 13.81 19.85
C ASP A 555 -34.17 12.74 20.39
N HIS A 556 -35.49 12.95 20.32
CA HIS A 556 -36.46 11.92 20.71
C HIS A 556 -36.30 10.62 19.90
N ILE A 557 -36.04 10.71 18.59
CA ILE A 557 -35.79 9.54 17.72
C ILE A 557 -34.47 8.85 18.09
N LYS A 558 -33.44 9.62 18.45
CA LYS A 558 -32.16 9.04 18.90
C LYS A 558 -32.35 8.22 20.17
N THR A 559 -33.00 8.80 21.18
CA THR A 559 -33.25 8.15 22.46
C THR A 559 -34.10 6.90 22.28
N GLU A 560 -35.16 6.97 21.48
CA GLU A 560 -36.04 5.84 21.19
C GLU A 560 -35.26 4.71 20.48
N ALA A 561 -34.46 5.01 19.46
CA ALA A 561 -33.63 4.03 18.77
C ALA A 561 -32.57 3.39 19.71
N GLN A 562 -31.96 4.17 20.60
CA GLN A 562 -31.01 3.67 21.60
C GLN A 562 -31.66 2.72 22.61
N GLN A 563 -32.88 3.05 23.06
CA GLN A 563 -33.66 2.22 23.99
C GLN A 563 -34.04 0.87 23.34
N ILE A 564 -34.55 0.89 22.11
CA ILE A 564 -34.96 -0.33 21.39
C ILE A 564 -33.78 -1.25 21.13
N LEU A 565 -32.66 -0.71 20.66
CA LEU A 565 -31.48 -1.52 20.34
C LEU A 565 -30.66 -1.88 21.59
N GLY A 566 -30.87 -1.19 22.71
CA GLY A 566 -30.09 -1.34 23.93
C GLY A 566 -28.62 -0.92 23.75
N ILE A 567 -28.34 0.00 22.83
CA ILE A 567 -26.98 0.51 22.54
C ILE A 567 -26.93 1.98 22.96
N GLN A 568 -26.22 2.27 24.05
CA GLN A 568 -26.11 3.64 24.56
C GLN A 568 -25.02 4.45 23.86
N LEU A 569 -23.98 3.80 23.31
CA LEU A 569 -22.84 4.51 22.75
C LEU A 569 -23.19 5.20 21.42
N VAL A 570 -23.16 6.53 21.41
CA VAL A 570 -23.28 7.32 20.19
C VAL A 570 -21.92 7.34 19.47
N GLY A 571 -21.91 6.87 18.23
CA GLY A 571 -20.75 6.84 17.35
C GLY A 571 -20.46 8.16 16.64
N GLY A 572 -19.47 8.15 15.75
CA GLY A 572 -19.08 9.30 14.92
C GLY A 572 -17.63 9.77 15.12
N LEU A 573 -17.00 9.44 16.25
CA LEU A 573 -15.59 9.71 16.56
C LEU A 573 -14.92 8.41 17.05
N GLY A 574 -14.56 7.51 16.13
CA GLY A 574 -13.96 6.22 16.49
C GLY A 574 -13.31 5.52 15.31
N LYS A 575 -12.71 4.35 15.57
CA LYS A 575 -12.06 3.53 14.54
C LYS A 575 -12.99 2.42 14.01
N TYR A 576 -12.90 2.14 12.72
CA TYR A 576 -13.47 0.96 12.05
C TYR A 576 -12.36 0.30 11.23
N LEU A 577 -12.16 -1.01 11.45
CA LEU A 577 -11.04 -1.78 10.90
C LEU A 577 -9.67 -1.12 11.12
N GLY A 578 -9.49 -0.38 12.21
CA GLY A 578 -8.24 0.32 12.53
C GLY A 578 -8.08 1.71 11.89
N LEU A 579 -9.00 2.12 11.02
CA LEU A 579 -9.03 3.45 10.39
C LEU A 579 -10.13 4.33 10.97
N PRO A 580 -9.99 5.66 10.88
CA PRO A 580 -11.03 6.57 11.32
C PRO A 580 -12.34 6.35 10.58
N LYS A 581 -13.44 6.23 11.33
CA LYS A 581 -14.80 6.21 10.75
C LYS A 581 -15.14 7.52 10.06
N MET A 582 -14.67 8.64 10.62
CA MET A 582 -15.00 9.98 10.14
C MET A 582 -13.83 10.94 10.31
N PHE A 583 -13.69 11.88 9.37
CA PHE A 583 -12.82 13.04 9.54
C PHE A 583 -13.61 14.17 10.22
N GLY A 584 -13.15 14.58 11.41
CA GLY A 584 -13.63 15.79 12.09
C GLY A 584 -12.95 17.06 11.57
N ARG A 585 -13.26 18.22 12.17
CA ARG A 585 -12.61 19.50 11.85
C ARG A 585 -11.09 19.45 12.07
N LYS A 586 -10.62 18.74 13.10
CA LYS A 586 -9.19 18.54 13.39
C LYS A 586 -8.63 17.27 12.72
N LYS A 587 -8.40 17.34 11.41
CA LYS A 587 -7.80 16.24 10.61
C LYS A 587 -6.40 15.82 11.10
N ARG A 588 -5.66 16.73 11.76
CA ARG A 588 -4.29 16.51 12.24
C ARG A 588 -4.22 15.51 13.39
N ASP A 589 -5.13 15.59 14.35
CA ASP A 589 -5.09 14.79 15.59
C ASP A 589 -5.34 13.30 15.34
N LEU A 590 -6.16 13.02 14.33
CA LEU A 590 -6.57 11.68 13.95
C LEU A 590 -5.41 10.83 13.41
N PHE A 591 -4.46 11.47 12.74
CA PHE A 591 -3.29 10.81 12.19
C PHE A 591 -2.03 10.95 13.05
N ASN A 592 -2.04 11.80 14.08
CA ASN A 592 -0.95 11.87 15.07
C ASN A 592 -0.69 10.52 15.72
N GLN A 593 -1.75 9.74 15.97
CA GLN A 593 -1.64 8.37 16.51
C GLN A 593 -0.82 7.41 15.63
N ILE A 594 -0.66 7.70 14.33
CA ILE A 594 0.23 6.91 13.46
C ILE A 594 1.69 7.24 13.79
N VAL A 595 2.01 8.53 13.86
CA VAL A 595 3.35 9.01 14.24
C VAL A 595 3.72 8.55 15.64
N ASP A 596 2.79 8.64 16.60
CA ASP A 596 3.03 8.23 17.99
C ASP A 596 3.27 6.72 18.09
N ARG A 597 2.54 5.91 17.31
CA ARG A 597 2.79 4.46 17.23
C ARG A 597 4.15 4.15 16.61
N ILE A 598 4.56 4.86 15.56
CA ILE A 598 5.89 4.71 14.95
C ILE A 598 6.97 5.07 15.97
N ARG A 599 6.80 6.18 16.71
CA ARG A 599 7.73 6.61 17.77
C ARG A 599 7.80 5.62 18.93
N GLN A 600 6.66 5.22 19.50
CA GLN A 600 6.62 4.24 20.58
C GLN A 600 7.28 2.92 20.16
N ARG A 601 7.04 2.47 18.91
CA ARG A 601 7.65 1.26 18.39
C ARG A 601 9.15 1.42 18.18
N SER A 602 9.56 2.56 17.63
CA SER A 602 10.97 2.92 17.46
C SER A 602 11.72 3.01 18.80
N LEU A 603 11.10 3.58 19.83
CA LEU A 603 11.66 3.68 21.19
C LEU A 603 11.70 2.33 21.90
N SER A 604 10.72 1.46 21.64
CA SER A 604 10.69 0.10 22.22
C SER A 604 11.83 -0.80 21.72
N TRP A 605 12.49 -0.41 20.63
CA TRP A 605 13.69 -1.07 20.16
C TRP A 605 14.89 -0.30 20.66
N SER A 606 15.67 -0.92 21.55
CA SER A 606 16.96 -0.41 21.96
C SER A 606 17.87 -0.32 20.74
N SER A 607 17.95 0.87 20.13
CA SER A 607 18.83 1.19 19.00
C SER A 607 20.31 0.90 19.29
N ARG A 608 20.67 0.67 20.57
CA ARG A 608 21.99 0.27 21.04
C ARG A 608 22.39 -1.17 20.65
N PHE A 609 21.44 -2.05 20.37
CA PHE A 609 21.71 -3.47 20.06
C PHE A 609 21.45 -3.85 18.60
N LEU A 610 21.12 -2.90 17.72
CA LEU A 610 20.82 -3.16 16.32
C LEU A 610 21.96 -2.69 15.41
N SER A 611 22.42 -3.59 14.53
CA SER A 611 23.34 -3.25 13.44
C SER A 611 22.69 -2.28 12.44
N THR A 612 23.49 -1.58 11.63
CA THR A 612 22.98 -0.69 10.56
C THR A 612 22.11 -1.46 9.54
N ALA A 613 22.47 -2.72 9.26
CA ALA A 613 21.66 -3.62 8.45
C ALA A 613 20.32 -3.96 9.14
N GLY A 614 20.35 -4.30 10.43
CA GLY A 614 19.16 -4.52 11.25
C GLY A 614 18.23 -3.29 11.27
N LYS A 615 18.77 -2.09 11.48
CA LYS A 615 18.02 -0.82 11.41
C LYS A 615 17.37 -0.64 10.03
N THR A 616 18.08 -0.94 8.94
CA THR A 616 17.55 -0.82 7.57
C THR A 616 16.33 -1.72 7.40
N THR A 617 16.46 -2.97 7.83
CA THR A 617 15.41 -3.99 7.72
C THR A 617 14.20 -3.60 8.57
N MET A 618 14.38 -3.18 9.81
CA MET A 618 13.28 -2.77 10.70
C MET A 618 12.57 -1.52 10.19
N LEU A 619 13.32 -0.54 9.68
CA LEU A 619 12.76 0.66 9.09
C LEU A 619 11.87 0.30 7.89
N LYS A 620 12.37 -0.51 6.94
CA LYS A 620 11.66 -0.86 5.71
C LYS A 620 10.47 -1.81 5.94
N SER A 621 10.67 -2.85 6.74
CA SER A 621 9.67 -3.92 6.92
C SER A 621 8.60 -3.57 7.95
N VAL A 622 8.93 -2.78 8.97
CA VAL A 622 8.02 -2.48 10.09
C VAL A 622 7.62 -1.01 10.13
N LEU A 623 8.55 -0.07 10.33
CA LEU A 623 8.17 1.33 10.59
C LEU A 623 7.52 2.00 9.37
N ALA A 624 8.11 1.82 8.19
CA ALA A 624 7.58 2.35 6.94
C ALA A 624 6.29 1.62 6.48
N SER A 625 6.04 0.40 6.97
CA SER A 625 4.85 -0.37 6.62
C SER A 625 3.63 0.01 7.49
N MET A 626 3.84 0.49 8.72
CA MET A 626 2.76 0.93 9.64
C MET A 626 1.73 1.91 9.03
N PRO A 627 2.12 2.97 8.30
CA PRO A 627 1.16 3.89 7.69
C PRO A 627 0.49 3.33 6.41
N THR A 628 1.00 2.23 5.82
CA THR A 628 0.58 1.72 4.50
C THR A 628 -0.92 1.48 4.41
N TYR A 629 -1.52 0.89 5.44
CA TYR A 629 -2.95 0.60 5.46
C TYR A 629 -3.82 1.87 5.45
N THR A 630 -3.33 2.95 6.08
CA THR A 630 -4.01 4.26 6.03
C THR A 630 -3.82 4.92 4.67
N MET A 631 -2.59 4.89 4.15
CA MET A 631 -2.24 5.48 2.86
C MET A 631 -2.96 4.81 1.68
N SER A 632 -3.33 3.53 1.80
CA SER A 632 -4.09 2.84 0.75
C SER A 632 -5.55 3.28 0.62
N CYS A 633 -6.10 3.98 1.62
CA CYS A 633 -7.48 4.46 1.59
C CYS A 633 -7.56 5.99 1.50
N PHE A 634 -6.58 6.71 2.04
CA PHE A 634 -6.66 8.15 2.21
C PHE A 634 -5.35 8.84 1.81
N LYS A 635 -5.49 10.03 1.21
CA LYS A 635 -4.39 10.97 1.05
C LYS A 635 -4.06 11.62 2.39
N LEU A 636 -2.82 11.45 2.84
CA LEU A 636 -2.26 12.07 4.03
C LEU A 636 -1.86 13.52 3.75
N LEU A 637 -1.91 14.37 4.78
CA LEU A 637 -1.41 15.73 4.70
C LEU A 637 0.12 15.72 4.55
N VAL A 638 0.67 16.58 3.68
CA VAL A 638 2.13 16.68 3.47
C VAL A 638 2.88 16.94 4.79
N SER A 639 2.31 17.76 5.68
CA SER A 639 2.91 18.01 7.01
C SER A 639 3.00 16.75 7.88
N LEU A 640 2.04 15.84 7.76
CA LEU A 640 2.09 14.55 8.44
C LEU A 640 3.12 13.61 7.80
N CYS A 641 3.18 13.55 6.46
CA CYS A 641 4.21 12.79 5.75
C CYS A 641 5.62 13.21 6.19
N LYS A 642 5.87 14.52 6.29
CA LYS A 642 7.13 15.08 6.81
C LYS A 642 7.41 14.66 8.25
N ARG A 643 6.39 14.58 9.11
CA ARG A 643 6.55 14.10 10.50
C ARG A 643 6.84 12.61 10.60
N ILE A 644 6.22 11.79 9.74
CA ILE A 644 6.53 10.37 9.62
C ILE A 644 7.98 10.21 9.16
N GLN A 645 8.38 10.92 8.10
CA GLN A 645 9.76 10.91 7.59
C GLN A 645 10.75 11.32 8.68
N SER A 646 10.48 12.41 9.42
CA SER A 646 11.30 12.83 10.55
C SER A 646 11.47 11.71 11.60
N ALA A 647 10.38 11.02 11.98
CA ALA A 647 10.48 9.91 12.92
C ALA A 647 11.32 8.73 12.39
N LEU A 648 11.23 8.44 11.08
CA LEU A 648 12.06 7.40 10.44
C LEU A 648 13.54 7.82 10.35
N THR A 649 13.80 9.08 10.06
CA THR A 649 15.15 9.66 10.02
C THR A 649 15.81 9.59 11.39
N HIS A 650 15.09 9.95 12.45
CA HIS A 650 15.59 9.85 13.83
C HIS A 650 15.87 8.41 14.22
N PHE A 651 15.00 7.45 13.88
CA PHE A 651 15.29 6.03 14.13
C PHE A 651 16.58 5.55 13.44
N TRP A 652 16.87 6.06 12.24
CA TRP A 652 18.06 5.71 11.49
C TRP A 652 19.33 6.24 12.18
N TRP A 653 19.38 7.55 12.44
CA TRP A 653 20.59 8.22 12.93
C TRP A 653 20.80 8.12 14.44
N ASP A 654 19.73 8.13 15.24
CA ASP A 654 19.84 8.19 16.69
C ASP A 654 20.29 6.83 17.27
N SER A 655 21.09 6.90 18.34
CA SER A 655 21.68 5.72 19.01
C SER A 655 20.99 5.38 20.32
N SER A 656 20.33 6.36 20.93
CA SER A 656 19.53 6.26 22.16
C SER A 656 18.40 7.28 22.11
N ALA A 657 17.33 7.04 22.86
CA ALA A 657 16.15 7.92 22.92
C ALA A 657 16.48 9.37 23.33
N ASP A 658 17.50 9.55 24.17
CA ASP A 658 17.84 10.84 24.78
C ASP A 658 18.92 11.64 24.01
N LYS A 659 19.57 11.06 22.99
CA LYS A 659 20.63 11.73 22.23
C LYS A 659 20.26 11.83 20.74
N LYS A 660 19.86 13.03 20.32
CA LYS A 660 19.66 13.36 18.91
C LYS A 660 21.01 13.49 18.21
N LYS A 661 21.29 12.63 17.24
CA LYS A 661 22.48 12.72 16.40
C LYS A 661 22.22 13.61 15.18
N MET A 662 23.30 14.22 14.67
CA MET A 662 23.24 15.00 13.45
C MET A 662 22.92 14.11 12.25
N CYS A 663 21.99 14.55 11.40
CA CYS A 663 21.58 13.84 10.19
C CYS A 663 22.52 14.23 9.04
N TRP A 664 23.53 13.41 8.75
CA TRP A 664 24.57 13.71 7.76
C TRP A 664 24.08 13.72 6.31
N ILE A 665 23.01 12.97 6.00
CA ILE A 665 22.48 12.83 4.64
C ILE A 665 20.98 13.12 4.62
N ALA A 666 20.56 13.95 3.66
CA ALA A 666 19.16 14.27 3.44
C ALA A 666 18.32 13.03 3.08
N TRP A 667 17.07 12.97 3.56
CA TRP A 667 16.16 11.86 3.28
C TRP A 667 15.93 11.64 1.79
N SER A 668 15.87 12.71 0.99
CA SER A 668 15.69 12.63 -0.47
C SER A 668 16.81 11.83 -1.15
N LYS A 669 18.06 11.94 -0.68
CA LYS A 669 19.18 11.12 -1.17
C LYS A 669 19.06 9.67 -0.71
N MET A 670 18.72 9.44 0.56
CA MET A 670 18.53 8.08 1.11
C MET A 670 17.34 7.33 0.49
N ALA A 671 16.33 8.06 0.01
CA ALA A 671 15.14 7.50 -0.62
C ALA A 671 15.34 7.05 -2.08
N LYS A 672 16.44 7.43 -2.73
CA LYS A 672 16.76 6.99 -4.09
C LYS A 672 16.96 5.47 -4.16
N ASN A 673 16.84 4.91 -5.36
CA ASN A 673 17.14 3.50 -5.60
C ASN A 673 18.60 3.18 -5.29
N LYS A 674 18.89 1.92 -4.94
CA LYS A 674 20.28 1.47 -4.73
C LYS A 674 21.16 1.69 -5.96
N LYS A 675 20.59 1.54 -7.16
CA LYS A 675 21.27 1.80 -8.45
C LYS A 675 21.66 3.27 -8.63
N GLU A 676 20.95 4.18 -7.99
CA GLU A 676 21.17 5.63 -8.03
C GLU A 676 21.96 6.14 -6.81
N GLY A 677 22.60 5.24 -6.05
CA GLY A 677 23.38 5.56 -4.86
C GLY A 677 22.57 5.81 -3.58
N GLY A 678 21.26 5.51 -3.57
CA GLY A 678 20.40 5.63 -2.39
C GLY A 678 20.29 4.35 -1.56
N LEU A 679 19.65 4.45 -0.39
CA LEU A 679 19.40 3.29 0.50
C LEU A 679 18.11 2.54 0.13
N GLY A 680 17.33 3.04 -0.83
CA GLY A 680 16.01 2.50 -1.21
C GLY A 680 14.98 2.64 -0.10
N PHE A 681 15.04 3.74 0.68
CA PHE A 681 13.94 4.12 1.57
C PHE A 681 12.78 4.71 0.77
N LYS A 682 11.57 4.64 1.31
CA LYS A 682 10.39 5.16 0.61
C LYS A 682 10.21 6.64 0.92
N ASP A 683 9.99 7.44 -0.10
CA ASP A 683 9.34 8.73 0.09
C ASP A 683 7.87 8.49 0.45
N ILE A 684 7.43 8.98 1.61
CA ILE A 684 6.11 8.67 2.16
C ILE A 684 5.00 9.34 1.35
N THR A 685 5.27 10.50 0.73
CA THR A 685 4.30 11.23 -0.07
C THR A 685 4.06 10.50 -1.39
N ASN A 686 5.13 10.19 -2.12
CA ASN A 686 5.05 9.47 -3.39
C ASN A 686 4.51 8.05 -3.18
N PHE A 687 4.88 7.40 -2.08
CA PHE A 687 4.34 6.08 -1.74
C PHE A 687 2.84 6.12 -1.42
N ASN A 688 2.34 7.20 -0.79
CA ASN A 688 0.90 7.38 -0.60
C ASN A 688 0.18 7.54 -1.95
N ASP A 689 0.71 8.34 -2.86
CA ASP A 689 0.12 8.54 -4.19
C ASP A 689 0.10 7.27 -5.02
N ALA A 690 1.19 6.49 -5.01
CA ALA A 690 1.24 5.20 -5.68
C ALA A 690 0.19 4.21 -5.14
N LEU A 691 -0.07 4.19 -3.84
CA LEU A 691 -1.10 3.33 -3.25
C LEU A 691 -2.53 3.79 -3.63
N LEU A 692 -2.77 5.09 -3.74
CA LEU A 692 -4.05 5.64 -4.19
C LEU A 692 -4.26 5.44 -5.70
N ALA A 693 -3.20 5.49 -6.50
CA ALA A 693 -3.23 5.09 -7.89
C ALA A 693 -3.60 3.62 -8.02
N LYS A 694 -2.99 2.71 -7.24
CA LYS A 694 -3.40 1.30 -7.23
C LYS A 694 -4.90 1.11 -6.95
N LEU A 695 -5.46 1.87 -6.02
CA LEU A 695 -6.91 1.85 -5.74
C LEU A 695 -7.72 2.36 -6.95
N SER A 696 -7.30 3.46 -7.56
CA SER A 696 -7.95 4.06 -8.73
C SER A 696 -7.91 3.15 -9.95
N TRP A 697 -6.80 2.45 -10.16
CA TRP A 697 -6.65 1.45 -11.22
C TRP A 697 -7.60 0.26 -11.02
N ARG A 698 -7.79 -0.18 -9.78
CA ARG A 698 -8.76 -1.24 -9.46
C ARG A 698 -10.20 -0.83 -9.76
N ILE A 699 -10.55 0.44 -9.61
CA ILE A 699 -11.88 0.96 -9.99
C ILE A 699 -12.11 0.79 -11.49
N VAL A 700 -11.09 1.03 -12.31
CA VAL A 700 -11.12 0.83 -13.76
C VAL A 700 -11.23 -0.66 -14.12
N GLN A 701 -10.46 -1.53 -13.46
CA GLN A 701 -10.42 -2.97 -13.76
C GLN A 701 -11.66 -3.74 -13.30
N SER A 702 -12.41 -3.25 -12.30
CA SER A 702 -13.50 -4.01 -11.67
C SER A 702 -14.75 -3.14 -11.44
N PRO A 703 -15.44 -2.71 -12.51
CA PRO A 703 -16.58 -1.79 -12.43
C PRO A 703 -17.80 -2.38 -11.70
N SER A 704 -17.91 -3.70 -11.63
CA SER A 704 -19.02 -4.41 -11.00
C SER A 704 -18.96 -4.44 -9.47
N CYS A 705 -17.85 -4.05 -8.84
CA CYS A 705 -17.71 -4.08 -7.38
C CYS A 705 -18.66 -3.10 -6.67
N VAL A 706 -19.22 -3.49 -5.50
CA VAL A 706 -20.13 -2.64 -4.69
C VAL A 706 -19.56 -1.24 -4.45
N LEU A 707 -18.28 -1.15 -4.08
CA LEU A 707 -17.59 0.13 -3.88
C LEU A 707 -17.66 1.00 -5.13
N VAL A 708 -17.34 0.42 -6.30
CA VAL A 708 -17.27 1.12 -7.57
C VAL A 708 -18.67 1.59 -7.99
N ARG A 709 -19.69 0.72 -7.89
CA ARG A 709 -21.09 1.09 -8.17
C ARG A 709 -21.56 2.25 -7.29
N ILE A 710 -21.13 2.30 -6.02
CA ILE A 710 -21.47 3.40 -5.10
C ILE A 710 -20.73 4.69 -5.46
N LEU A 711 -19.42 4.62 -5.70
CA LEU A 711 -18.62 5.81 -5.99
C LEU A 711 -18.99 6.42 -7.35
N LEU A 712 -19.05 5.59 -8.41
CA LEU A 712 -19.41 6.05 -9.75
C LEU A 712 -20.85 6.58 -9.79
N GLY A 713 -21.82 5.88 -9.18
CA GLY A 713 -23.20 6.37 -9.12
C GLY A 713 -23.38 7.68 -8.34
N LYS A 714 -22.43 8.00 -7.43
CA LYS A 714 -22.42 9.27 -6.70
C LYS A 714 -21.76 10.40 -7.47
N TYR A 715 -20.55 10.17 -7.99
CA TYR A 715 -19.67 11.23 -8.50
C TYR A 715 -19.60 11.27 -10.04
N CYS A 716 -19.81 10.14 -10.72
CA CYS A 716 -19.65 9.99 -12.17
C CYS A 716 -21.01 9.72 -12.85
N ARG A 717 -21.93 10.70 -12.80
CA ARG A 717 -23.27 10.57 -13.42
C ARG A 717 -23.28 10.91 -14.90
N THR A 718 -22.52 11.94 -15.27
CA THR A 718 -22.47 12.52 -16.63
C THR A 718 -21.10 12.38 -17.28
N SER A 719 -20.07 12.07 -16.50
CA SER A 719 -18.68 11.97 -16.96
C SER A 719 -18.13 10.58 -16.73
N SER A 720 -17.15 10.19 -17.54
CA SER A 720 -16.34 9.00 -17.29
C SER A 720 -15.61 9.11 -15.93
N PHE A 721 -15.12 7.99 -15.39
CA PHE A 721 -14.31 8.00 -14.18
C PHE A 721 -13.05 8.88 -14.34
N LEU A 722 -12.41 8.82 -15.52
CA LEU A 722 -11.16 9.55 -15.80
C LEU A 722 -11.37 11.07 -15.86
N ASP A 723 -12.55 11.52 -16.27
CA ASP A 723 -12.87 12.93 -16.47
C ASP A 723 -13.65 13.57 -15.32
N CYS A 724 -13.96 12.79 -14.28
CA CYS A 724 -14.67 13.29 -13.12
C CYS A 724 -13.82 14.29 -12.32
N SER A 725 -14.41 15.45 -11.99
CA SER A 725 -13.79 16.51 -11.20
C SER A 725 -14.14 16.42 -9.70
N VAL A 726 -13.28 16.99 -8.86
CA VAL A 726 -13.48 17.03 -7.40
C VAL A 726 -14.31 18.26 -7.04
N THR A 727 -15.39 18.07 -6.27
CA THR A 727 -16.20 19.17 -5.75
C THR A 727 -15.89 19.44 -4.28
N ALA A 728 -16.25 20.62 -3.77
CA ALA A 728 -16.09 20.96 -2.36
C ALA A 728 -16.86 19.98 -1.42
N ALA A 729 -17.98 19.43 -1.90
CA ALA A 729 -18.80 18.45 -1.19
C ALA A 729 -18.27 17.00 -1.28
N SER A 730 -17.18 16.73 -2.02
CA SER A 730 -16.61 15.39 -2.14
C SER A 730 -15.98 14.89 -0.85
N SER A 731 -16.20 13.61 -0.55
CA SER A 731 -15.65 12.94 0.63
C SER A 731 -14.11 12.85 0.56
N HIS A 732 -13.45 12.74 1.71
CA HIS A 732 -11.98 12.65 1.77
C HIS A 732 -11.43 11.41 1.06
N GLY A 733 -12.16 10.28 1.11
CA GLY A 733 -11.81 9.07 0.37
C GLY A 733 -11.84 9.30 -1.15
N TRP A 734 -12.90 9.95 -1.65
CA TRP A 734 -13.01 10.29 -3.07
C TRP A 734 -11.90 11.22 -3.55
N ARG A 735 -11.55 12.25 -2.76
CA ARG A 735 -10.42 13.14 -3.10
C ARG A 735 -9.11 12.38 -3.25
N GLY A 736 -8.86 11.40 -2.39
CA GLY A 736 -7.68 10.53 -2.50
C GLY A 736 -7.70 9.67 -3.77
N ILE A 737 -8.86 9.15 -4.15
CA ILE A 737 -9.05 8.41 -5.41
C ILE A 737 -8.79 9.34 -6.61
N CYS A 738 -9.31 10.56 -6.62
CA CYS A 738 -9.04 11.51 -7.70
C CYS A 738 -7.54 11.82 -7.85
N THR A 739 -6.79 11.99 -6.74
CA THR A 739 -5.33 12.16 -6.82
C THR A 739 -4.64 10.97 -7.49
N GLY A 740 -5.06 9.74 -7.15
CA GLY A 740 -4.54 8.53 -7.81
C GLY A 740 -4.95 8.42 -9.28
N LYS A 741 -6.18 8.81 -9.61
CA LYS A 741 -6.72 8.87 -10.97
C LYS A 741 -5.94 9.88 -11.83
N ASP A 742 -5.68 11.07 -11.33
CA ASP A 742 -4.93 12.11 -12.06
C ASP A 742 -3.49 11.65 -12.35
N LEU A 743 -2.86 10.97 -11.39
CA LEU A 743 -1.55 10.35 -11.59
C LEU A 743 -1.58 9.29 -12.69
N ILE A 744 -2.59 8.41 -12.68
CA ILE A 744 -2.77 7.40 -13.73
C ILE A 744 -2.98 8.08 -15.08
N LYS A 745 -3.91 9.06 -15.18
CA LYS A 745 -4.26 9.74 -16.43
C LYS A 745 -3.04 10.35 -17.13
N SER A 746 -2.07 10.88 -16.36
CA SER A 746 -0.81 11.41 -16.92
C SER A 746 0.12 10.37 -17.55
N GLN A 747 -0.10 9.09 -17.29
CA GLN A 747 0.76 7.97 -17.72
C GLN A 747 -0.01 6.93 -18.56
N LEU A 748 -1.27 7.17 -18.91
CA LEU A 748 -2.05 6.26 -19.74
C LEU A 748 -1.76 6.49 -21.23
N GLY A 749 -1.65 5.39 -21.98
CA GLY A 749 -1.78 5.37 -23.44
C GLY A 749 -3.05 4.64 -23.84
N LYS A 750 -3.74 5.13 -24.87
CA LYS A 750 -4.99 4.53 -25.37
C LYS A 750 -4.71 3.65 -26.59
N VAL A 751 -5.16 2.40 -26.56
CA VAL A 751 -5.17 1.52 -27.73
C VAL A 751 -6.37 1.91 -28.60
N ILE A 752 -6.11 2.28 -29.85
CA ILE A 752 -7.18 2.67 -30.79
C ILE A 752 -7.87 1.43 -31.35
N GLY A 753 -9.18 1.33 -31.09
CA GLY A 753 -10.09 0.41 -31.78
C GLY A 753 -10.74 1.08 -32.99
N SER A 754 -12.01 1.45 -32.89
CA SER A 754 -12.74 2.19 -33.94
C SER A 754 -12.34 3.67 -34.05
N GLY A 755 -11.73 4.23 -32.99
CA GLY A 755 -11.26 5.62 -32.95
C GLY A 755 -12.35 6.69 -32.78
N LEU A 756 -13.62 6.31 -32.62
CA LEU A 756 -14.77 7.24 -32.55
C LEU A 756 -14.81 8.05 -31.25
N ASP A 757 -14.24 7.50 -30.19
CA ASP A 757 -14.25 8.02 -28.82
C ASP A 757 -12.93 8.70 -28.43
N THR A 758 -12.02 8.89 -29.39
CA THR A 758 -10.66 9.38 -29.13
C THR A 758 -10.38 10.63 -29.93
N LEU A 759 -10.05 11.73 -29.26
CA LEU A 759 -9.71 13.00 -29.91
C LEU A 759 -8.26 12.98 -30.39
N VAL A 760 -8.03 13.39 -31.64
CA VAL A 760 -6.71 13.36 -32.29
C VAL A 760 -5.69 14.16 -31.49
N TRP A 761 -6.04 15.38 -31.07
CA TRP A 761 -5.08 16.34 -30.51
C TRP A 761 -5.00 16.36 -28.98
N ASN A 762 -6.06 15.91 -28.29
CA ASN A 762 -6.20 16.08 -26.83
C ASN A 762 -6.00 14.79 -26.03
N GLU A 763 -5.93 13.62 -26.68
CA GLU A 763 -5.76 12.33 -25.99
C GLU A 763 -4.44 11.64 -26.36
N PRO A 764 -3.77 10.95 -25.42
CA PRO A 764 -2.51 10.24 -25.67
C PRO A 764 -2.76 8.86 -26.32
N TRP A 765 -2.79 8.81 -27.65
CA TRP A 765 -3.05 7.59 -28.41
C TRP A 765 -1.92 7.17 -29.36
N LEU A 766 -0.83 7.95 -29.44
CA LEU A 766 0.28 7.69 -30.38
C LEU A 766 1.24 6.59 -29.89
N SER A 767 1.34 6.37 -28.59
CA SER A 767 2.23 5.39 -28.00
C SER A 767 1.56 4.71 -26.81
N LEU A 768 1.85 3.41 -26.65
CA LEU A 768 1.42 2.62 -25.49
C LEU A 768 2.46 2.65 -24.36
N SER A 769 3.70 3.03 -24.66
CA SER A 769 4.80 3.12 -23.69
C SER A 769 4.97 4.52 -23.10
N THR A 770 4.49 5.56 -23.78
CA THR A 770 4.59 6.96 -23.39
C THR A 770 3.29 7.70 -23.67
N SER A 771 2.85 8.57 -22.76
CA SER A 771 1.66 9.42 -22.95
C SER A 771 1.97 10.53 -23.96
N SER A 772 1.82 10.22 -25.24
CA SER A 772 2.22 11.10 -26.35
C SER A 772 0.99 11.59 -27.13
N THR A 773 0.88 12.91 -27.30
CA THR A 773 -0.12 13.58 -28.15
C THR A 773 0.56 14.18 -29.39
N PRO A 774 -0.16 14.42 -30.49
CA PRO A 774 0.41 15.09 -31.66
C PRO A 774 0.98 16.48 -31.31
N MET A 775 2.11 16.86 -31.92
CA MET A 775 2.77 18.14 -31.68
C MET A 775 2.19 19.24 -32.58
N GLY A 776 1.63 20.29 -31.99
CA GLY A 776 1.17 21.51 -32.68
C GLY A 776 -0.16 22.05 -32.14
N PRO A 777 -0.47 23.34 -32.30
CA PRO A 777 -1.84 23.81 -32.10
C PRO A 777 -2.71 23.32 -33.25
N ALA A 778 -3.72 22.51 -32.95
CA ALA A 778 -4.76 22.19 -33.91
C ALA A 778 -5.45 23.48 -34.39
N LEU A 779 -5.66 23.64 -35.70
CA LEU A 779 -6.61 24.64 -36.21
C LEU A 779 -7.96 24.43 -35.50
N GLU A 780 -8.68 25.51 -35.22
CA GLU A 780 -9.91 25.47 -34.40
C GLU A 780 -10.94 24.46 -34.92
N GLN A 781 -11.04 24.34 -36.25
CA GLN A 781 -11.87 23.37 -36.97
C GLN A 781 -11.51 21.89 -36.73
N PHE A 782 -10.29 21.58 -36.26
CA PHE A 782 -9.80 20.22 -36.02
C PHE A 782 -9.64 19.85 -34.54
N LYS A 783 -9.96 20.76 -33.60
CA LYS A 783 -9.88 20.48 -32.15
C LYS A 783 -10.78 19.33 -31.70
N SER A 784 -11.94 19.16 -32.34
CA SER A 784 -12.91 18.09 -32.08
C SER A 784 -12.74 16.87 -32.99
N MET A 785 -11.68 16.82 -33.81
CA MET A 785 -11.44 15.72 -34.74
C MET A 785 -11.16 14.42 -33.97
N THR A 786 -11.80 13.33 -34.40
CA THR A 786 -11.64 12.00 -33.79
C THR A 786 -10.70 11.12 -34.61
N VAL A 787 -10.04 10.17 -33.96
CA VAL A 787 -9.09 9.26 -34.62
C VAL A 787 -9.80 8.41 -35.69
N ALA A 788 -11.08 8.12 -35.53
CA ALA A 788 -11.89 7.43 -36.55
C ALA A 788 -11.90 8.15 -37.91
N GLN A 789 -11.82 9.48 -37.93
CA GLN A 789 -11.82 10.27 -39.16
C GLN A 789 -10.49 10.15 -39.94
N LEU A 790 -9.45 9.60 -39.30
CA LEU A 790 -8.17 9.26 -39.91
C LEU A 790 -8.13 7.78 -40.39
N ILE A 791 -9.19 7.00 -40.16
CA ILE A 791 -9.29 5.59 -40.54
C ILE A 791 -10.30 5.45 -41.68
N CYS A 792 -9.90 4.79 -42.76
CA CYS A 792 -10.81 4.44 -43.85
C CYS A 792 -11.77 3.33 -43.40
N GLN A 793 -13.07 3.60 -43.40
CA GLN A 793 -14.11 2.69 -42.91
C GLN A 793 -14.19 1.38 -43.72
N THR A 794 -13.83 1.43 -45.01
CA THR A 794 -13.90 0.27 -45.93
C THR A 794 -12.68 -0.65 -45.81
N THR A 795 -11.48 -0.08 -45.66
CA THR A 795 -10.22 -0.85 -45.67
C THR A 795 -9.64 -1.08 -44.28
N LYS A 796 -10.19 -0.44 -43.23
CA LYS A 796 -9.68 -0.43 -41.85
C LYS A 796 -8.21 -0.01 -41.72
N SER A 797 -7.70 0.72 -42.72
CA SER A 797 -6.35 1.27 -42.77
C SER A 797 -6.39 2.79 -42.60
N TRP A 798 -5.25 3.38 -42.20
CA TRP A 798 -5.12 4.84 -42.12
C TRP A 798 -5.34 5.50 -43.48
N ASP A 799 -6.13 6.58 -43.50
CA ASP A 799 -6.34 7.45 -44.65
C ASP A 799 -5.06 8.26 -44.90
N ARG A 800 -4.19 7.73 -45.77
CA ARG A 800 -2.84 8.25 -45.98
C ARG A 800 -2.87 9.70 -46.48
N GLU A 801 -3.82 10.06 -47.33
CA GLU A 801 -3.93 11.42 -47.88
C GLU A 801 -4.29 12.43 -46.78
N LYS A 802 -5.30 12.14 -45.96
CA LYS A 802 -5.65 13.01 -44.81
C LYS A 802 -4.54 13.15 -43.78
N VAL A 803 -3.74 12.09 -43.58
CA VAL A 803 -2.59 12.13 -42.65
C VAL A 803 -1.46 13.02 -43.21
N TRP A 804 -1.23 13.00 -44.52
CA TRP A 804 -0.27 13.89 -45.18
C TRP A 804 -0.75 15.35 -45.22
N ASP A 805 -2.05 15.59 -45.40
CA ASP A 805 -2.64 16.93 -45.35
C ASP A 805 -2.52 17.60 -43.97
N LEU A 806 -2.40 16.80 -42.90
CA LEU A 806 -2.16 17.26 -41.53
C LEU A 806 -0.67 17.44 -41.18
N SER A 807 0.25 17.08 -42.09
CA SER A 807 1.69 17.21 -41.88
C SER A 807 2.15 18.68 -42.07
N PRO A 808 3.13 19.18 -41.29
CA PRO A 808 3.44 20.62 -41.20
C PRO A 808 4.29 21.14 -42.38
N PHE A 809 3.79 21.01 -43.60
CA PHE A 809 4.36 21.64 -44.80
C PHE A 809 3.55 22.88 -45.20
N LYS A 810 4.20 23.92 -45.72
CA LYS A 810 3.52 25.16 -46.15
C LYS A 810 2.60 24.94 -47.37
N THR A 811 2.86 23.89 -48.16
CA THR A 811 2.10 23.51 -49.35
C THR A 811 1.86 22.01 -49.38
N THR A 812 0.62 21.61 -49.67
CA THR A 812 0.18 20.21 -49.73
C THR A 812 0.75 19.50 -50.96
N LEU A 813 1.39 18.36 -50.75
CA LEU A 813 2.05 17.60 -51.81
C LEU A 813 1.04 16.70 -52.51
N GLN A 814 0.51 17.13 -53.66
CA GLN A 814 -0.43 16.30 -54.44
C GLN A 814 0.32 15.17 -55.14
N ALA A 815 0.38 14.00 -54.49
CA ALA A 815 1.07 12.81 -54.98
C ALA A 815 0.58 12.34 -56.36
N SER A 816 -0.66 12.67 -56.74
CA SER A 816 -1.28 12.33 -58.04
C SER A 816 -0.68 13.06 -59.25
N ARG A 817 0.11 14.13 -59.05
CA ARG A 817 0.72 14.92 -60.14
C ARG A 817 2.18 14.56 -60.46
N ILE A 818 2.75 13.58 -59.75
CA ILE A 818 4.16 13.19 -59.91
C ILE A 818 4.22 11.99 -60.86
N THR A 819 4.61 12.23 -62.12
CA THR A 819 4.67 11.17 -63.14
C THR A 819 6.06 10.56 -63.32
N SER A 820 7.11 11.13 -62.72
CA SER A 820 8.46 10.53 -62.67
C SER A 820 9.23 10.90 -61.41
N MET A 821 10.19 10.04 -61.02
CA MET A 821 11.03 10.24 -59.82
C MET A 821 11.91 11.49 -59.92
N LYS A 822 12.39 11.84 -61.12
CA LYS A 822 13.16 13.06 -61.37
C LYS A 822 12.31 14.31 -61.15
N GLN A 823 11.06 14.30 -61.61
CA GLN A 823 10.12 15.40 -61.39
C GLN A 823 9.70 15.52 -59.93
N GLY A 824 9.53 14.38 -59.22
CA GLY A 824 9.28 14.36 -57.78
C GLY A 824 10.43 14.95 -56.96
N LEU A 825 11.69 14.67 -57.35
CA LEU A 825 12.89 15.26 -56.73
C LEU A 825 12.98 16.77 -56.95
N GLU A 826 12.70 17.27 -58.15
CA GLU A 826 12.67 18.72 -58.43
C GLU A 826 11.55 19.45 -57.67
N VAL A 827 10.35 18.89 -57.61
CA VAL A 827 9.24 19.46 -56.82
C VAL A 827 9.56 19.44 -55.32
N SER A 828 10.24 18.39 -54.84
CA SER A 828 10.60 18.28 -53.43
C SER A 828 11.63 19.31 -52.96
N LYS A 829 12.49 19.80 -53.86
CA LYS A 829 13.46 20.87 -53.57
C LYS A 829 12.79 22.21 -53.23
N LEU A 830 11.56 22.42 -53.73
CA LEU A 830 10.80 23.66 -53.57
C LEU A 830 9.89 23.66 -52.32
N LEU A 831 9.87 22.57 -51.56
CA LEU A 831 9.01 22.44 -50.38
C LEU A 831 9.59 23.20 -49.19
N VAL A 832 8.78 24.09 -48.62
CA VAL A 832 9.12 24.87 -47.43
C VAL A 832 8.61 24.14 -46.18
N THR A 833 9.54 23.74 -45.33
CA THR A 833 9.31 23.22 -43.98
C THR A 833 8.78 24.34 -43.08
N LEU A 834 7.65 24.13 -42.41
CA LEU A 834 7.14 25.14 -41.47
C LEU A 834 8.03 25.18 -40.21
N PRO A 835 8.26 26.35 -39.59
CA PRO A 835 8.86 26.44 -38.26
C PRO A 835 8.07 25.54 -37.29
N PRO A 836 8.72 24.76 -36.41
CA PRO A 836 10.00 25.05 -35.73
C PRO A 836 11.17 24.10 -36.11
N ILE A 837 11.17 23.51 -37.31
CA ILE A 837 12.05 22.35 -37.63
C ILE A 837 13.52 22.74 -37.89
N GLY A 838 13.83 23.99 -38.28
CA GLY A 838 15.21 24.47 -38.46
C GLY A 838 15.99 23.83 -39.62
N ILE A 839 15.30 23.17 -40.56
CA ILE A 839 15.89 22.59 -41.79
C ILE A 839 15.50 23.48 -42.97
N GLY A 840 16.47 23.88 -43.80
CA GLY A 840 16.25 24.72 -44.98
C GLY A 840 15.44 24.04 -46.11
N GLN A 841 15.04 24.82 -47.12
CA GLN A 841 14.25 24.34 -48.26
C GLN A 841 14.93 23.15 -48.97
N GLY A 842 14.14 22.12 -49.28
CA GLY A 842 14.54 21.03 -50.17
C GLY A 842 15.40 19.90 -49.60
N GLN A 843 15.85 19.97 -48.33
CA GLN A 843 16.77 18.96 -47.78
C GLN A 843 16.07 17.76 -47.12
N LEU A 844 15.00 18.00 -46.35
CA LEU A 844 14.29 16.95 -45.60
C LEU A 844 13.71 15.82 -46.50
N PRO A 845 13.17 16.10 -47.71
CA PRO A 845 12.62 15.04 -48.57
C PRO A 845 13.64 13.97 -48.99
N ILE A 846 14.92 14.34 -49.16
CA ILE A 846 15.99 13.41 -49.55
C ILE A 846 16.28 12.43 -48.41
N TRP A 847 16.31 12.91 -47.17
CA TRP A 847 16.49 12.08 -45.97
C TRP A 847 15.29 11.19 -45.68
N ILE A 848 14.07 11.61 -46.05
CA ILE A 848 12.87 10.77 -46.00
C ILE A 848 12.97 9.61 -47.00
N LEU A 849 13.38 9.89 -48.25
CA LEU A 849 13.57 8.84 -49.27
C LEU A 849 14.68 7.85 -48.88
N TRP A 850 15.79 8.35 -48.32
CA TRP A 850 16.88 7.51 -47.83
C TRP A 850 16.44 6.57 -46.70
N ASN A 851 15.69 7.09 -45.71
CA ASN A 851 15.21 6.25 -44.61
C ASN A 851 14.06 5.32 -45.01
N LEU A 852 13.25 5.67 -46.02
CA LEU A 852 12.29 4.74 -46.63
C LEU A 852 13.00 3.54 -47.29
N TRP A 853 14.08 3.79 -48.02
CA TRP A 853 14.89 2.71 -48.61
C TRP A 853 15.54 1.84 -47.53
N ASN A 854 16.13 2.43 -46.48
CA ASN A 854 16.70 1.68 -45.36
C ASN A 854 15.65 0.88 -44.58
N CYS A 855 14.47 1.43 -44.35
CA CYS A 855 13.37 0.73 -43.69
C CYS A 855 12.89 -0.46 -44.53
N ARG A 856 12.78 -0.30 -45.86
CA ARG A 856 12.49 -1.41 -46.77
C ARG A 856 13.54 -2.51 -46.66
N ASN A 857 14.83 -2.18 -46.65
CA ASN A 857 15.89 -3.19 -46.55
C ASN A 857 15.88 -3.91 -45.20
N LYS A 858 15.69 -3.19 -44.09
CA LYS A 858 15.55 -3.81 -42.76
C LYS A 858 14.30 -4.67 -42.64
N LEU A 859 13.22 -4.33 -43.33
CA LEU A 859 12.03 -5.16 -43.40
C LEU A 859 12.27 -6.44 -44.21
N ILE A 860 12.90 -6.33 -45.38
CA ILE A 860 13.14 -7.48 -46.28
C ILE A 860 14.19 -8.43 -45.72
N PHE A 861 15.30 -7.92 -45.17
CA PHE A 861 16.45 -8.73 -44.76
C PHE A 861 16.47 -9.05 -43.26
N GLU A 862 15.83 -8.24 -42.41
CA GLU A 862 15.83 -8.44 -40.95
C GLU A 862 14.43 -8.60 -40.34
N GLN A 863 13.36 -8.59 -41.15
CA GLN A 863 11.95 -8.63 -40.70
C GLN A 863 11.58 -7.56 -39.65
N LYS A 864 12.33 -6.46 -39.58
CA LYS A 864 12.07 -5.37 -38.64
C LYS A 864 11.17 -4.32 -39.26
N HIS A 865 10.04 -4.05 -38.61
CA HIS A 865 9.10 -3.03 -39.02
C HIS A 865 9.40 -1.71 -38.30
N ILE A 866 9.69 -0.64 -39.06
CA ILE A 866 9.91 0.71 -38.52
C ILE A 866 8.65 1.53 -38.80
N SER A 867 8.16 2.25 -37.78
CA SER A 867 6.94 3.04 -37.92
C SER A 867 7.17 4.29 -38.79
N SER A 868 6.12 4.78 -39.44
CA SER A 868 6.19 5.98 -40.28
C SER A 868 6.64 7.23 -39.52
N MET A 869 6.35 7.31 -38.22
CA MET A 869 6.75 8.43 -37.35
C MET A 869 8.21 8.34 -36.92
N ASP A 870 8.70 7.13 -36.62
CA ASP A 870 10.13 6.93 -36.29
C ASP A 870 11.00 7.23 -37.51
N LEU A 871 10.52 6.85 -38.70
CA LEU A 871 11.17 7.18 -39.97
C LEU A 871 11.30 8.68 -40.17
N ILE A 872 10.20 9.44 -40.03
CA ILE A 872 10.24 10.90 -40.18
C ILE A 872 11.11 11.55 -39.10
N SER A 873 11.04 11.09 -37.86
CA SER A 873 11.88 11.61 -36.76
C SER A 873 13.37 11.36 -37.02
N GLN A 874 13.70 10.16 -37.52
CA GLN A 874 15.06 9.80 -37.89
C GLN A 874 15.56 10.61 -39.09
N SER A 875 14.71 10.85 -40.10
CA SER A 875 15.02 11.71 -41.24
C SER A 875 15.26 13.16 -40.84
N ILE A 876 14.46 13.70 -39.91
CA ILE A 876 14.68 15.05 -39.36
C ILE A 876 16.01 15.10 -38.61
N SER A 877 16.25 14.16 -37.69
CA SER A 877 17.48 14.09 -36.90
C SER A 877 18.74 14.00 -37.78
N GLN A 878 18.73 13.13 -38.79
CA GLN A 878 19.86 12.96 -39.70
C GLN A 878 20.05 14.16 -40.61
N SER A 879 18.96 14.79 -41.06
CA SER A 879 19.04 16.03 -41.83
C SER A 879 19.63 17.18 -41.00
N THR A 880 19.26 17.30 -39.72
CA THR A 880 19.84 18.31 -38.81
C THR A 880 21.29 18.02 -38.48
N GLU A 881 21.66 16.75 -38.28
CA GLU A 881 23.04 16.34 -38.02
C GLU A 881 23.95 16.60 -39.23
N TRP A 882 23.48 16.29 -40.44
CA TRP A 882 24.19 16.56 -41.68
C TRP A 882 24.42 18.07 -41.88
N LEU A 883 23.40 18.90 -41.65
CA LEU A 883 23.53 20.36 -41.66
C LEU A 883 24.60 20.86 -40.66
N GLY A 884 24.58 20.34 -39.44
CA GLY A 884 25.57 20.67 -38.41
C GLY A 884 27.01 20.29 -38.81
N ALA A 885 27.17 19.16 -39.50
CA ALA A 885 28.47 18.68 -39.99
C ALA A 885 29.03 19.53 -41.13
N GLN A 886 28.20 20.05 -42.04
CA GLN A 886 28.65 20.94 -43.11
C GLN A 886 29.18 22.28 -42.58
N ILE A 887 28.62 22.78 -41.47
CA ILE A 887 29.06 24.02 -40.80
C ILE A 887 30.45 23.87 -40.13
N GLN A 888 30.86 22.64 -39.76
CA GLN A 888 32.19 22.39 -39.18
C GLN A 888 33.33 22.38 -40.21
N ALA A 889 33.05 22.08 -41.48
CA ALA A 889 34.07 22.03 -42.53
C ALA A 889 34.49 23.41 -43.06
N SER A 890 33.69 24.47 -42.84
CA SER A 890 33.96 25.84 -43.29
C SER A 890 34.49 26.78 -42.20
N LYS A 891 35.00 26.25 -41.08
CA LYS A 891 35.74 27.06 -40.11
C LYS A 891 37.23 27.10 -40.42
N SER A 892 37.60 27.75 -41.53
CA SER A 892 38.86 28.50 -41.52
C SER A 892 38.70 29.62 -40.49
N LYS A 893 39.55 29.62 -39.46
CA LYS A 893 39.58 30.67 -38.43
C LYS A 893 39.80 32.02 -39.09
N ILE A 894 38.75 32.83 -39.21
CA ILE A 894 38.91 34.29 -39.26
C ILE A 894 39.01 34.74 -37.80
N VAL A 895 40.24 35.00 -37.37
CA VAL A 895 40.51 35.78 -36.16
C VAL A 895 40.22 37.22 -36.53
N ILE A 896 39.15 37.81 -35.98
CA ILE A 896 39.02 39.27 -35.94
C ILE A 896 39.60 39.71 -34.59
N PRO A 897 40.64 40.57 -34.56
CA PRO A 897 41.20 41.08 -33.31
C PRO A 897 40.16 41.94 -32.59
N GLY A 898 40.16 41.89 -31.25
CA GLY A 898 39.38 42.82 -30.44
C GLY A 898 39.82 44.26 -30.72
N ILE A 899 38.85 45.13 -31.03
CA ILE A 899 39.02 46.57 -31.09
C ILE A 899 38.35 47.17 -29.85
N SER A 900 39.09 48.05 -29.18
CA SER A 900 38.64 48.90 -28.07
C SER A 900 37.75 50.04 -28.60
N PRO A 901 36.83 50.60 -27.80
CA PRO A 901 35.79 51.49 -28.31
C PRO A 901 36.34 52.89 -28.61
N SER A 902 36.65 53.15 -29.88
CA SER A 902 36.92 54.51 -30.38
C SER A 902 36.78 54.57 -31.90
N GLU A 903 36.02 55.58 -32.36
CA GLU A 903 35.65 55.94 -33.74
C GLU A 903 34.51 55.10 -34.36
N ILE A 904 33.28 55.61 -34.22
CA ILE A 904 32.09 55.14 -34.95
C ILE A 904 32.22 55.65 -36.39
N ASP A 905 32.29 54.71 -37.32
CA ASP A 905 32.34 54.93 -38.76
C ASP A 905 31.05 55.67 -39.23
N LEU A 906 31.20 56.67 -40.10
CA LEU A 906 30.12 57.60 -40.53
C LEU A 906 28.90 56.92 -41.18
N ASP A 907 29.04 55.65 -41.57
CA ASP A 907 28.03 54.85 -42.28
C ASP A 907 27.27 53.84 -41.39
N THR A 908 27.43 53.91 -40.05
CA THR A 908 26.77 52.97 -39.11
C THR A 908 25.38 53.44 -38.69
N ILE A 909 24.35 52.61 -38.94
CA ILE A 909 22.97 52.89 -38.53
C ILE A 909 22.63 52.17 -37.22
N GLN A 910 22.07 52.89 -36.25
CA GLN A 910 21.56 52.33 -35.00
C GLN A 910 20.06 52.03 -35.11
N CYS A 911 19.68 50.77 -34.87
CA CYS A 911 18.29 50.33 -34.82
C CYS A 911 17.85 50.10 -33.38
N SER A 912 16.78 50.75 -32.93
CA SER A 912 16.18 50.51 -31.60
C SER A 912 14.84 49.80 -31.75
N THR A 913 14.66 48.67 -31.07
CA THR A 913 13.48 47.77 -31.23
C THR A 913 12.77 47.53 -29.90
N ASP A 914 11.43 47.42 -29.91
CA ASP A 914 10.65 46.97 -28.75
C ASP A 914 9.33 46.30 -29.17
N ALA A 915 8.71 45.59 -28.22
CA ALA A 915 7.41 44.94 -28.39
C ALA A 915 6.49 45.13 -27.17
N SER A 916 5.22 45.42 -27.45
CA SER A 916 4.15 45.50 -26.45
C SER A 916 3.21 44.31 -26.62
N TRP A 917 2.93 43.56 -25.55
CA TRP A 917 2.19 42.30 -25.61
C TRP A 917 1.09 42.24 -24.56
N ARG A 918 -0.09 41.69 -24.94
CA ARG A 918 -1.22 41.42 -24.04
C ARG A 918 -1.38 39.93 -23.80
N GLU A 919 -1.29 39.52 -22.55
CA GLU A 919 -1.43 38.12 -22.13
C GLU A 919 -2.84 37.56 -22.39
N GLU A 920 -3.88 38.37 -22.16
CA GLU A 920 -5.28 37.95 -22.25
C GLU A 920 -5.72 37.63 -23.70
N THR A 921 -5.17 38.35 -24.69
CA THR A 921 -5.56 38.21 -26.11
C THR A 921 -4.47 37.59 -26.97
N LEU A 922 -3.28 37.33 -26.42
CA LEU A 922 -2.08 36.87 -27.15
C LEU A 922 -1.68 37.77 -28.33
N GLN A 923 -2.03 39.05 -28.27
CA GLN A 923 -1.72 40.04 -29.30
C GLN A 923 -0.43 40.78 -28.95
N ALA A 924 0.39 41.09 -29.97
CA ALA A 924 1.56 41.95 -29.82
C ALA A 924 1.61 43.04 -30.87
N GLY A 925 2.03 44.22 -30.44
CA GLY A 925 2.49 45.31 -31.29
C GLY A 925 4.02 45.36 -31.25
N PHE A 926 4.62 45.64 -32.40
CA PHE A 926 6.06 45.74 -32.61
C PHE A 926 6.39 47.15 -33.09
N GLY A 927 7.50 47.70 -32.61
CA GLY A 927 7.99 49.01 -33.02
C GLY A 927 9.50 49.01 -33.16
N TRP A 928 10.00 49.64 -34.22
CA TRP A 928 11.43 49.86 -34.38
C TRP A 928 11.74 51.16 -35.11
N VAL A 929 12.95 51.68 -34.85
CA VAL A 929 13.42 53.00 -35.27
C VAL A 929 14.86 52.90 -35.73
N PHE A 930 15.18 53.47 -36.89
CA PHE A 930 16.54 53.59 -37.42
C PHE A 930 17.02 55.02 -37.30
N VAL A 931 18.24 55.18 -36.80
CA VAL A 931 18.84 56.48 -36.51
C VAL A 931 20.28 56.46 -36.99
N ASP A 932 20.72 57.55 -37.63
CA ASP A 932 22.10 57.73 -38.06
C ASP A 932 23.05 58.14 -36.91
N HIS A 933 24.34 58.31 -37.21
CA HIS A 933 25.37 58.75 -36.27
C HIS A 933 25.13 60.18 -35.71
N SER A 934 24.36 61.02 -36.41
CA SER A 934 23.98 62.38 -36.00
C SER A 934 22.67 62.40 -35.18
N ASN A 935 22.14 61.22 -34.82
CA ASN A 935 20.89 61.03 -34.09
C ASN A 935 19.65 61.48 -34.90
N HIS A 936 19.77 61.59 -36.22
CA HIS A 936 18.71 61.91 -37.16
C HIS A 936 17.91 60.65 -37.51
N LEU A 937 16.58 60.79 -37.53
CA LEU A 937 15.66 59.67 -37.77
C LEU A 937 15.63 59.34 -39.28
N GLU A 938 16.20 58.19 -39.64
CA GLU A 938 16.19 57.69 -41.02
C GLU A 938 14.82 57.11 -41.38
N SER A 939 14.32 56.19 -40.56
CA SER A 939 12.99 55.63 -40.76
C SER A 939 12.48 54.97 -39.48
N HIS A 940 11.17 54.80 -39.40
CA HIS A 940 10.54 54.05 -38.31
C HIS A 940 9.38 53.24 -38.86
N HIS A 941 9.10 52.11 -38.23
CA HIS A 941 7.98 51.27 -38.63
C HIS A 941 7.32 50.63 -37.42
N LYS A 942 6.08 50.17 -37.64
CA LYS A 942 5.30 49.48 -36.63
C LYS A 942 4.52 48.35 -37.28
N ALA A 943 4.43 47.23 -36.60
CA ALA A 943 3.73 46.04 -37.08
C ALA A 943 2.95 45.40 -35.93
N ALA A 944 1.99 44.55 -36.25
CA ALA A 944 1.18 43.86 -35.27
C ALA A 944 1.00 42.39 -35.64
N ALA A 945 0.95 41.52 -34.63
CA ALA A 945 0.72 40.10 -34.83
C ALA A 945 -0.16 39.52 -33.71
N MET A 946 -0.89 38.45 -34.05
CA MET A 946 -1.73 37.69 -33.12
C MET A 946 -1.07 36.34 -32.79
N ASN A 947 -1.51 35.70 -31.71
CA ASN A 947 -1.05 34.38 -31.25
C ASN A 947 0.41 34.32 -30.77
N ILE A 948 0.95 35.42 -30.22
CA ILE A 948 2.27 35.40 -29.58
C ILE A 948 2.11 34.92 -28.14
N ARG A 949 2.84 33.87 -27.78
CA ARG A 949 2.65 33.15 -26.51
C ARG A 949 3.49 33.66 -25.35
N SER A 950 4.52 34.46 -25.64
CA SER A 950 5.38 35.01 -24.61
C SER A 950 5.87 36.41 -24.98
N PRO A 951 6.11 37.28 -23.98
CA PRO A 951 6.65 38.61 -24.22
C PRO A 951 8.06 38.57 -24.81
N LEU A 952 8.84 37.53 -24.50
CA LEU A 952 10.19 37.36 -25.04
C LEU A 952 10.17 36.98 -26.53
N LEU A 953 9.22 36.14 -26.95
CA LEU A 953 8.99 35.83 -28.37
C LEU A 953 8.51 37.08 -29.13
N ALA A 954 7.66 37.90 -28.51
CA ALA A 954 7.22 39.17 -29.12
C ALA A 954 8.41 40.10 -29.40
N LYS A 955 9.35 40.22 -28.46
CA LYS A 955 10.56 41.03 -28.64
C LYS A 955 11.50 40.46 -29.71
N ALA A 956 11.66 39.15 -29.76
CA ALA A 956 12.45 38.50 -30.81
C ALA A 956 11.82 38.71 -32.21
N SER A 957 10.48 38.65 -32.31
CA SER A 957 9.76 38.92 -33.56
C SER A 957 9.89 40.37 -34.03
N ALA A 958 9.80 41.34 -33.11
CA ALA A 958 10.03 42.74 -33.45
C ALA A 958 11.44 42.96 -34.01
N LEU A 959 12.45 42.32 -33.42
CA LEU A 959 13.84 42.43 -33.84
C LEU A 959 14.09 41.76 -35.21
N SER A 960 13.51 40.58 -35.46
CA SER A 960 13.62 39.90 -36.76
C SER A 960 13.03 40.75 -37.90
N LEU A 961 11.84 41.33 -37.68
CA LEU A 961 11.22 42.23 -38.66
C LEU A 961 12.01 43.52 -38.86
N ALA A 962 12.62 44.05 -37.79
CA ALA A 962 13.48 45.23 -37.89
C ALA A 962 14.71 44.96 -38.76
N ILE A 963 15.39 43.83 -38.58
CA ILE A 963 16.56 43.47 -39.39
C ILE A 963 16.17 43.22 -40.85
N GLN A 964 15.03 42.57 -41.08
CA GLN A 964 14.52 42.38 -42.44
C GLN A 964 14.25 43.73 -43.11
N HIS A 965 13.60 44.67 -42.41
CA HIS A 965 13.35 46.02 -42.92
C HIS A 965 14.67 46.79 -43.17
N ALA A 966 15.68 46.61 -42.32
CA ALA A 966 17.01 47.20 -42.52
C ALA A 966 17.69 46.67 -43.79
N ALA A 967 17.54 45.37 -44.08
CA ALA A 967 18.09 44.74 -45.27
C ALA A 967 17.37 45.23 -46.54
N ASP A 968 16.05 45.41 -46.47
CA ASP A 968 15.24 45.95 -47.57
C ASP A 968 15.62 47.42 -47.89
N LEU A 969 16.04 48.19 -46.88
CA LEU A 969 16.56 49.56 -47.05
C LEU A 969 18.02 49.62 -47.55
N GLY A 970 18.69 48.47 -47.67
CA GLY A 970 20.05 48.37 -48.19
C GLY A 970 21.16 48.86 -47.23
N PHE A 971 20.89 48.90 -45.92
CA PHE A 971 21.92 49.29 -44.95
C PHE A 971 23.06 48.26 -44.90
N LYS A 972 24.31 48.74 -44.86
CA LYS A 972 25.50 47.89 -44.86
C LYS A 972 26.04 47.58 -43.46
N LYS A 973 25.95 48.54 -42.53
CA LYS A 973 26.43 48.43 -41.14
C LYS A 973 25.30 48.73 -40.17
N LEU A 974 24.96 47.78 -39.30
CA LEU A 974 23.80 47.86 -38.41
C LEU A 974 24.17 47.55 -36.95
N VAL A 975 23.73 48.40 -36.02
CA VAL A 975 23.82 48.15 -34.58
C VAL A 975 22.41 48.07 -34.02
N VAL A 976 21.98 46.88 -33.60
CA VAL A 976 20.63 46.66 -33.07
C VAL A 976 20.64 46.73 -31.55
N ALA A 977 19.91 47.70 -31.02
CA ALA A 977 19.69 47.95 -29.60
C ALA A 977 18.34 47.40 -29.14
N SER A 978 18.35 46.61 -28.06
CA SER A 978 17.15 46.10 -27.39
C SER A 978 17.20 46.31 -25.89
N ASP A 979 16.04 46.55 -25.28
CA ASP A 979 15.86 46.67 -23.82
C ASP A 979 15.74 45.31 -23.12
N SER A 980 15.84 44.20 -23.86
CA SER A 980 15.79 42.84 -23.33
C SER A 980 17.18 42.26 -23.19
N GLN A 981 17.76 42.36 -21.98
CA GLN A 981 19.07 41.79 -21.69
C GLN A 981 19.10 40.27 -21.94
N GLN A 982 17.98 39.58 -21.70
CA GLN A 982 17.86 38.15 -21.96
C GLN A 982 17.94 37.84 -23.47
N LEU A 983 17.27 38.61 -24.33
CA LEU A 983 17.32 38.40 -25.78
C LEU A 983 18.71 38.69 -26.36
N VAL A 984 19.36 39.77 -25.91
CA VAL A 984 20.70 40.14 -26.38
C VAL A 984 21.74 39.07 -26.00
N LYS A 985 21.67 38.51 -24.78
CA LYS A 985 22.53 37.39 -24.37
C LYS A 985 22.36 36.16 -25.24
N VAL A 986 21.12 35.85 -25.61
CA VAL A 986 20.78 34.74 -26.51
C VAL A 986 21.37 34.93 -27.90
N LEU A 987 21.22 36.13 -28.47
CA LEU A 987 21.80 36.45 -29.79
C LEU A 987 23.33 36.45 -29.78
N ASN A 988 23.95 36.70 -28.62
CA ASN A 988 25.40 36.64 -28.42
C ASN A 988 25.92 35.23 -28.03
N GLY A 989 25.12 34.18 -28.19
CA GLY A 989 25.56 32.78 -28.11
C GLY A 989 25.30 32.06 -26.78
N GLU A 990 24.52 32.63 -25.85
CA GLU A 990 24.10 31.92 -24.64
C GLU A 990 22.93 30.94 -24.92
N PRO A 991 22.87 29.78 -24.22
CA PRO A 991 21.82 28.77 -24.41
C PRO A 991 20.43 29.28 -23.99
N HIS A 992 19.40 28.91 -24.75
CA HIS A 992 18.05 29.47 -24.59
C HIS A 992 16.93 28.42 -24.76
N PRO A 993 15.67 28.75 -24.38
CA PRO A 993 14.55 27.82 -24.51
C PRO A 993 14.28 27.45 -25.97
N MET A 994 13.80 26.22 -26.20
CA MET A 994 13.46 25.71 -27.56
C MET A 994 12.48 26.61 -28.32
N GLU A 995 11.61 27.35 -27.62
CA GLU A 995 10.61 28.24 -28.23
C GLU A 995 11.22 29.40 -29.05
N LEU A 996 12.50 29.75 -28.80
CA LEU A 996 13.21 30.82 -29.50
C LEU A 996 14.17 30.31 -30.58
N HIS A 997 14.42 28.99 -30.70
CA HIS A 997 15.37 28.43 -31.67
C HIS A 997 15.09 28.82 -33.11
N GLY A 998 13.82 28.75 -33.54
CA GLY A 998 13.46 29.13 -34.91
C GLY A 998 13.79 30.60 -35.19
N ILE A 999 13.30 31.50 -34.34
CA ILE A 999 13.41 32.94 -34.61
C ILE A 999 14.83 33.47 -34.44
N VAL A 1000 15.60 32.92 -33.49
CA VAL A 1000 17.02 33.26 -33.30
C VAL A 1000 17.85 32.83 -34.52
N PHE A 1001 17.56 31.64 -35.07
CA PHE A 1001 18.19 31.18 -36.30
C PHE A 1001 17.85 32.09 -37.49
N ASP A 1002 16.57 32.46 -37.65
CA ASP A 1002 16.15 33.39 -38.71
C ASP A 1002 16.86 34.75 -38.59
N ILE A 1003 16.99 35.28 -37.37
CA ILE A 1003 17.76 36.50 -37.08
C ILE A 1003 19.24 36.33 -37.46
N SER A 1004 19.86 35.19 -37.12
CA SER A 1004 21.26 34.91 -37.49
C SER A 1004 21.46 34.84 -39.00
N VAL A 1005 20.51 34.26 -39.75
CA VAL A 1005 20.57 34.20 -41.21
C VAL A 1005 20.39 35.59 -41.82
N LEU A 1006 19.40 36.37 -41.38
CA LEU A 1006 19.19 37.74 -41.85
C LEU A 1006 20.38 38.66 -41.56
N SER A 1007 21.08 38.41 -40.45
CA SER A 1007 22.28 39.16 -40.06
C SER A 1007 23.44 39.00 -41.05
N LEU A 1008 23.47 37.93 -41.87
CA LEU A 1008 24.51 37.71 -42.87
C LEU A 1008 24.41 38.68 -44.07
N ASN A 1009 23.32 39.41 -44.21
CA ASN A 1009 23.13 40.39 -45.29
C ASN A 1009 23.87 41.72 -45.03
N PHE A 1010 24.47 41.89 -43.85
CA PHE A 1010 25.16 43.11 -43.43
C PHE A 1010 26.68 42.85 -43.35
N GLU A 1011 27.49 43.85 -43.71
CA GLU A 1011 28.95 43.79 -43.60
C GLU A 1011 29.38 43.80 -42.12
N GLU A 1012 28.67 44.57 -41.29
CA GLU A 1012 28.83 44.57 -39.83
C GLU A 1012 27.45 44.58 -39.15
N ASN A 1013 27.17 43.60 -38.30
CA ASN A 1013 25.97 43.57 -37.45
C ASN A 1013 26.33 43.24 -36.00
N SER A 1014 25.82 44.02 -35.04
CA SER A 1014 26.02 43.77 -33.60
C SER A 1014 24.77 44.00 -32.77
N PHE A 1015 24.64 43.23 -31.69
CA PHE A 1015 23.50 43.29 -30.77
C PHE A 1015 23.92 43.88 -29.42
N SER A 1016 23.29 44.99 -29.04
CA SER A 1016 23.59 45.71 -27.80
C SER A 1016 22.37 45.84 -26.89
N PHE A 1017 22.61 45.80 -25.58
CA PHE A 1017 21.58 46.04 -24.58
C PHE A 1017 21.53 47.52 -24.21
N VAL A 1018 20.33 48.10 -24.19
CA VAL A 1018 20.10 49.50 -23.83
C VAL A 1018 19.07 49.60 -22.70
N LYS A 1019 19.23 50.57 -21.79
CA LYS A 1019 18.25 50.81 -20.71
C LYS A 1019 16.92 51.26 -21.30
N ARG A 1020 15.81 50.80 -20.70
CA ARG A 1020 14.43 51.08 -21.17
C ARG A 1020 14.12 52.57 -21.35
N GLU A 1021 14.67 53.43 -20.49
CA GLU A 1021 14.52 54.90 -20.56
C GLU A 1021 15.04 55.47 -21.89
N ASN A 1022 16.05 54.84 -22.48
CA ASN A 1022 16.69 55.26 -23.72
C ASN A 1022 16.04 54.62 -24.98
N ASN A 1023 15.01 53.77 -24.83
CA ASN A 1023 14.28 53.11 -25.92
C ASN A 1023 12.80 53.54 -26.01
N SER A 1024 12.48 54.73 -25.50
CA SER A 1024 11.10 55.23 -25.38
C SER A 1024 10.38 55.40 -26.72
N LYS A 1025 11.11 55.71 -27.80
CA LYS A 1025 10.55 55.88 -29.15
C LYS A 1025 10.03 54.55 -29.73
N ALA A 1026 10.77 53.45 -29.59
CA ALA A 1026 10.33 52.14 -30.07
C ALA A 1026 9.20 51.55 -29.21
N ASP A 1027 9.24 51.73 -27.89
CA ASP A 1027 8.17 51.33 -26.96
C ASP A 1027 6.84 52.05 -27.29
N ALA A 1028 6.90 53.36 -27.59
CA ALA A 1028 5.72 54.12 -27.99
C ALA A 1028 5.11 53.60 -29.31
N LEU A 1029 5.95 53.27 -30.31
CA LEU A 1029 5.49 52.68 -31.58
C LEU A 1029 4.88 51.29 -31.39
N ALA A 1030 5.48 50.45 -30.55
CA ALA A 1030 4.98 49.12 -30.23
C ALA A 1030 3.61 49.17 -29.54
N LYS A 1031 3.43 50.09 -28.58
CA LYS A 1031 2.14 50.33 -27.91
C LYS A 1031 1.09 50.88 -28.88
N ALA A 1032 1.47 51.80 -29.76
CA ALA A 1032 0.57 52.32 -30.78
C ALA A 1032 0.13 51.25 -31.78
N ALA A 1033 1.02 50.32 -32.17
CA ALA A 1033 0.69 49.20 -33.04
C ALA A 1033 -0.31 48.23 -32.40
N LEU A 1034 -0.14 47.96 -31.09
CA LEU A 1034 -1.03 47.10 -30.33
C LEU A 1034 -2.45 47.67 -30.22
N LEU A 1035 -2.60 49.00 -30.18
CA LEU A 1035 -3.90 49.68 -30.12
C LEU A 1035 -4.65 49.68 -31.46
N LEU A 1036 -3.97 49.42 -32.58
CA LEU A 1036 -4.57 49.36 -33.92
C LEU A 1036 -5.20 48.00 -34.23
N ILE A 1037 -5.03 47.00 -33.37
CA ILE A 1037 -5.63 45.68 -33.54
C ILE A 1037 -7.09 45.75 -33.07
N PRO A 1038 -8.10 45.51 -33.93
CA PRO A 1038 -9.50 45.62 -33.55
C PRO A 1038 -9.83 44.65 -32.40
N ALA A 1039 -10.53 45.15 -31.38
CA ALA A 1039 -10.98 44.34 -30.25
C ALA A 1039 -11.99 43.30 -30.74
N VAL A 1040 -11.62 42.01 -30.68
CA VAL A 1040 -12.57 40.92 -30.90
C VAL A 1040 -13.50 40.87 -29.69
N PRO A 1041 -14.84 40.91 -29.84
CA PRO A 1041 -15.74 40.83 -28.70
C PRO A 1041 -15.59 39.47 -28.03
N VAL A 1042 -15.30 39.50 -26.73
CA VAL A 1042 -15.28 38.32 -25.86
C VAL A 1042 -16.69 37.74 -25.83
N LEU A 1043 -16.90 36.58 -26.48
CA LEU A 1043 -18.11 35.78 -26.30
C LEU A 1043 -18.04 35.15 -24.90
N ASN A 1044 -18.96 35.56 -24.03
CA ASN A 1044 -19.23 34.95 -22.72
C ASN A 1044 -19.65 33.49 -22.84
#